data_AF-A0A3L7RV83-F1
#
_entry.id   AF-A0A3L7RV83-F1
#
_cell.length_a   1.000
_cell.length_b   1.000
_cell.length_c   1.000
_cell.angle_alpha   90.00
_cell.angle_beta   90.00
_cell.angle_gamma   90.00
#
_symmetry.space_group_name_H-M   'P 1'
#
loop_
_entity.id
_entity.type
_entity.pdbx_description
1 polymer ?
#
loop_
_entity_poly.entity_id
_entity_poly.type
_entity_poly.pdbx_seq_one_letter_code
_entity_poly.pdbx_strand_id
1 'polypeptide(L)'
;MFRAKCVLGIFGTLIVSSVLNADQPLFRHRVINANSTNCACAVLDVNADGQLDIVAGNFWYLAPNWEKHPVREVEQIRGRADDYSNLPLDVNKDGHTDLISCNYRSQSLYWIQNPGPSAPAGQTWVKHEIEKPGPMETGRLADVDGDGRLDVLPNGTQFAAWWDVEPGPVPKWTRFPLPEQLAGHGSGFGDINGDGRNDVIGPKGWAEAPEDRRNGRWVYHPEFDLWKGASIPILVQDVDADGDNDLIWGRGHRFGLYWMEQTKDSEGHRHWIRNAIDTSWSQAHSLLWADLNGDKRPELIAGSRYMGHDGKDPGEYNPLVVSSYQFLPETRTWKRTIISAGQNVGFGLDPKVADLDGDEDLDLICPGRSGLYVLENLLKNPAGRSPDSAKPAITASDYNHADVSTVRDRDGKSRPINTPFDLGLRRQHILDGMSLAMGPVPQSELRVPLEMEVLMEESTDKYLRKRISFASEPGDRVPAWLLIPKDLKAPVAAMLCLHQTTGIGKGEPAGLGGLENLHYAHELAELGFVCLVPDYPSFGDYPYDFKVKGTHYGSGSMKAIWNNMRAIDLLESLDEVDPDRIGCIGHSLGGHNTLFTAAFDSRIRASVTSCGFTAFHHYYEGNLAGWTSDRYMPRIRDEYGNDPSRVPFDFYEVLAAIAPRSIFVNAPISDNNFENSGVRKVVTEVEHTQKIYGEQAGVITARYPECDHDFPDEVRAEAYQWLKEQLQ
;
A
#
# COMPACT_ATOMS: atom_id res chain seq x y z
N MET A 1 -54.69 -57.96 -6.07
CA MET A 1 -53.73 -58.16 -4.97
C MET A 1 -52.49 -58.81 -5.56
N PHE A 2 -51.59 -58.03 -6.15
CA PHE A 2 -50.44 -57.34 -5.52
C PHE A 2 -49.29 -58.27 -5.11
N ARG A 3 -48.24 -58.27 -5.94
CA ARG A 3 -46.84 -58.34 -5.49
C ARG A 3 -45.88 -57.72 -6.52
N ALA A 4 -44.97 -56.92 -5.96
CA ALA A 4 -43.64 -56.50 -6.41
C ALA A 4 -43.51 -55.62 -7.66
N LYS A 5 -42.90 -54.43 -7.45
CA LYS A 5 -41.68 -54.00 -8.13
C LYS A 5 -40.87 -53.06 -7.23
N CYS A 6 -39.57 -53.34 -7.16
CA CYS A 6 -38.55 -52.53 -6.50
C CYS A 6 -38.48 -51.12 -7.10
N VAL A 7 -38.17 -50.14 -6.27
CA VAL A 7 -37.60 -48.85 -6.69
C VAL A 7 -36.30 -48.66 -5.91
N LEU A 8 -35.18 -48.68 -6.63
CA LEU A 8 -33.88 -48.19 -6.18
C LEU A 8 -34.01 -46.67 -5.96
N GLY A 9 -33.68 -46.20 -4.76
CA GLY A 9 -33.41 -44.79 -4.51
C GLY A 9 -32.00 -44.45 -5.03
N ILE A 10 -31.93 -43.59 -6.04
CA ILE A 10 -30.69 -43.00 -6.54
C ILE A 10 -30.27 -41.92 -5.53
N PHE A 11 -29.11 -42.09 -4.91
CA PHE A 11 -28.39 -41.02 -4.24
C PHE A 11 -28.00 -39.98 -5.30
N GLY A 12 -28.63 -38.81 -5.27
CA GLY A 12 -28.20 -37.65 -6.03
C GLY A 12 -26.96 -37.08 -5.38
N THR A 13 -25.78 -37.41 -5.90
CA THR A 13 -24.53 -36.71 -5.61
C THR A 13 -24.70 -35.28 -6.10
N LEU A 14 -24.80 -34.32 -5.19
CA LEU A 14 -24.55 -32.92 -5.49
C LEU A 14 -23.08 -32.83 -5.91
N ILE A 15 -22.86 -32.86 -7.23
CA ILE A 15 -21.61 -32.40 -7.83
C ILE A 15 -21.60 -30.90 -7.54
N VAL A 16 -20.90 -30.50 -6.49
CA VAL A 16 -20.37 -29.15 -6.40
C VAL A 16 -19.43 -29.06 -7.60
N SER A 17 -19.91 -28.44 -8.66
CA SER A 17 -19.06 -28.00 -9.75
C SER A 17 -18.03 -27.10 -9.11
N SER A 18 -16.81 -27.60 -8.95
CA SER A 18 -15.63 -26.77 -8.81
C SER A 18 -15.70 -25.77 -9.95
N VAL A 19 -16.01 -24.51 -9.63
CA VAL A 19 -15.67 -23.42 -10.52
C VAL A 19 -14.16 -23.55 -10.66
N LEU A 20 -13.72 -24.04 -11.81
CA LEU A 20 -12.33 -24.05 -12.21
C LEU A 20 -11.80 -22.63 -11.91
N ASN A 21 -10.70 -22.53 -11.16
CA ASN A 21 -9.93 -21.30 -11.10
C ASN A 21 -9.81 -20.79 -12.54
N ALA A 22 -10.28 -19.58 -12.84
CA ALA A 22 -9.79 -18.88 -14.02
C ALA A 22 -8.26 -18.92 -13.94
N ASP A 23 -7.60 -19.40 -15.01
CA ASP A 23 -6.16 -19.60 -15.04
C ASP A 23 -5.48 -18.27 -14.71
N GLN A 24 -5.00 -18.13 -13.47
CA GLN A 24 -4.28 -16.93 -13.05
C GLN A 24 -3.01 -16.83 -13.89
N PRO A 25 -2.76 -15.68 -14.53
CA PRO A 25 -1.60 -15.52 -15.41
C PRO A 25 -0.32 -15.81 -14.62
N LEU A 26 0.57 -16.61 -15.23
CA LEU A 26 1.91 -16.85 -14.72
C LEU A 26 2.87 -15.89 -15.41
N PHE A 27 3.90 -15.42 -14.70
CA PHE A 27 4.83 -14.47 -15.26
C PHE A 27 6.27 -14.99 -15.31
N ARG A 28 6.97 -14.73 -16.42
CA ARG A 28 8.41 -14.90 -16.54
C ARG A 28 9.11 -13.56 -16.41
N HIS A 29 10.14 -13.52 -15.58
CA HIS A 29 10.91 -12.30 -15.37
C HIS A 29 12.07 -12.22 -16.35
N ARG A 30 12.10 -11.16 -17.15
CA ARG A 30 13.19 -10.85 -18.06
C ARG A 30 13.89 -9.57 -17.62
N VAL A 31 15.21 -9.67 -17.49
CA VAL A 31 16.07 -8.50 -17.22
C VAL A 31 16.51 -7.93 -18.56
N ILE A 32 15.98 -6.77 -18.91
CA ILE A 32 16.37 -6.05 -20.14
C ILE A 32 17.65 -5.25 -19.87
N ASN A 33 17.67 -4.51 -18.75
CA ASN A 33 18.86 -3.78 -18.31
C ASN A 33 18.86 -3.57 -16.79
N ALA A 34 19.60 -4.40 -16.06
CA ALA A 34 19.75 -4.30 -14.60
C ALA A 34 20.45 -3.02 -14.12
N ASN A 35 21.15 -2.29 -15.00
CA ASN A 35 21.88 -1.07 -14.66
C ASN A 35 21.11 0.20 -15.07
N SER A 36 19.91 0.08 -15.63
CA SER A 36 19.09 1.24 -15.96
C SER A 36 18.67 1.96 -14.68
N THR A 37 18.73 3.28 -14.70
CA THR A 37 18.20 4.14 -13.62
C THR A 37 17.04 5.01 -14.09
N ASN A 38 16.53 4.78 -15.30
CA ASN A 38 15.45 5.57 -15.89
C ASN A 38 14.09 5.07 -15.39
N CYS A 39 13.20 6.01 -15.06
CA CYS A 39 11.90 5.70 -14.47
C CYS A 39 10.76 5.63 -15.50
N ALA A 40 11.04 5.92 -16.76
CA ALA A 40 10.05 5.92 -17.83
C ALA A 40 10.49 5.02 -18.98
N CYS A 41 9.50 4.49 -19.71
CA CYS A 41 9.73 3.76 -20.95
C CYS A 41 8.58 3.98 -21.92
N ALA A 42 8.82 3.65 -23.19
CA ALA A 42 7.80 3.51 -24.22
C ALA A 42 7.95 2.15 -24.90
N VAL A 43 6.85 1.70 -25.51
CA VAL A 43 6.80 0.49 -26.35
C VAL A 43 6.32 0.92 -27.73
N LEU A 44 7.12 0.64 -28.76
CA LEU A 44 6.86 1.01 -30.16
C LEU A 44 7.74 0.20 -31.11
N ASP A 45 7.32 0.04 -32.34
CA ASP A 45 8.15 -0.51 -33.43
C ASP A 45 9.11 0.59 -33.93
N VAL A 46 10.36 0.57 -33.46
CA VAL A 46 11.34 1.64 -33.73
C VAL A 46 11.89 1.53 -35.15
N ASN A 47 12.09 0.30 -35.64
CA ASN A 47 12.76 0.00 -36.90
C ASN A 47 11.81 -0.38 -38.05
N ALA A 48 10.49 -0.34 -37.80
CA ALA A 48 9.43 -0.73 -38.74
C ALA A 48 9.51 -2.21 -39.17
N ASP A 49 9.91 -3.10 -38.27
CA ASP A 49 9.99 -4.56 -38.53
C ASP A 49 8.73 -5.33 -38.14
N GLY A 50 7.75 -4.66 -37.54
CA GLY A 50 6.48 -5.22 -37.09
C GLY A 50 6.51 -5.81 -35.67
N GLN A 51 7.65 -5.76 -34.98
CA GLN A 51 7.77 -6.16 -33.57
C GLN A 51 7.85 -4.92 -32.67
N LEU A 52 7.38 -5.06 -31.43
CA LEU A 52 7.42 -3.97 -30.46
C LEU A 52 8.75 -3.96 -29.72
N ASP A 53 9.45 -2.83 -29.80
CA ASP A 53 10.69 -2.56 -29.07
C ASP A 53 10.41 -1.77 -27.80
N ILE A 54 11.42 -1.69 -26.92
CA ILE A 54 11.36 -0.87 -25.71
C ILE A 54 12.31 0.31 -25.83
N VAL A 55 11.84 1.53 -25.59
CA VAL A 55 12.69 2.73 -25.44
C VAL A 55 12.73 3.16 -23.98
N ALA A 56 13.92 3.33 -23.40
CA ALA A 56 14.09 3.83 -22.03
C ALA A 56 15.40 4.61 -21.87
N GLY A 57 15.29 5.85 -21.41
CA GLY A 57 16.41 6.75 -21.20
C GLY A 57 17.24 7.01 -22.45
N ASN A 58 18.50 6.57 -22.41
CA ASN A 58 19.48 6.80 -23.48
C ASN A 58 19.37 5.78 -24.63
N PHE A 59 18.57 4.72 -24.48
CA PHE A 59 18.63 3.56 -25.36
C PHE A 59 17.26 3.04 -25.76
N TRP A 60 17.24 2.34 -26.88
CA TRP A 60 16.16 1.42 -27.25
C TRP A 60 16.71 -0.01 -27.32
N TYR A 61 15.82 -0.98 -27.12
CA TYR A 61 16.14 -2.40 -26.99
C TYR A 61 15.33 -3.15 -28.05
N LEU A 62 16.02 -3.67 -29.05
CA LEU A 62 15.45 -4.30 -30.24
C LEU A 62 14.86 -5.67 -29.92
N ALA A 63 13.58 -5.90 -30.18
CA ALA A 63 12.97 -7.21 -30.05
C ALA A 63 13.48 -8.22 -31.10
N PRO A 64 13.48 -9.53 -30.81
CA PRO A 64 13.17 -10.17 -29.52
C PRO A 64 14.42 -10.39 -28.63
N ASN A 65 15.61 -10.02 -29.12
CA ASN A 65 16.89 -10.30 -28.44
C ASN A 65 17.30 -9.19 -27.45
N TRP A 66 16.58 -8.07 -27.45
CA TRP A 66 16.80 -6.87 -26.65
C TRP A 66 18.18 -6.24 -26.86
N GLU A 67 18.68 -6.29 -28.10
CA GLU A 67 19.93 -5.64 -28.47
C GLU A 67 19.83 -4.13 -28.25
N LYS A 68 20.83 -3.57 -27.59
CA LYS A 68 20.81 -2.20 -27.09
C LYS A 68 21.34 -1.22 -28.13
N HIS A 69 20.55 -0.23 -28.51
CA HIS A 69 20.89 0.81 -29.47
C HIS A 69 20.73 2.21 -28.86
N PRO A 70 21.58 3.20 -29.21
CA PRO A 70 21.46 4.56 -28.70
C PRO A 70 20.23 5.28 -29.27
N VAL A 71 19.59 6.10 -28.43
CA VAL A 71 18.48 7.01 -28.80
C VAL A 71 18.91 8.45 -28.59
N ARG A 72 19.35 8.77 -27.38
CA ARG A 72 19.68 10.13 -26.94
C ARG A 72 20.65 10.09 -25.77
N GLU A 73 21.12 11.25 -25.36
CA GLU A 73 21.73 11.45 -24.04
C GLU A 73 20.70 12.11 -23.12
N VAL A 74 20.29 11.43 -22.06
CA VAL A 74 19.41 11.99 -21.02
C VAL A 74 20.23 12.77 -20.01
N GLU A 75 19.82 14.02 -19.79
CA GLU A 75 20.46 14.92 -18.84
C GLU A 75 20.35 14.38 -17.40
N GLN A 76 21.44 14.51 -16.64
CA GLN A 76 21.47 14.18 -15.21
C GLN A 76 21.37 15.47 -14.39
N ILE A 77 20.20 15.73 -13.81
CA ILE A 77 19.95 16.93 -13.01
C ILE A 77 19.86 16.55 -11.53
N ARG A 78 20.79 17.05 -10.72
CA ARG A 78 20.88 16.74 -9.27
C ARG A 78 20.93 15.22 -9.01
N GLY A 79 21.71 14.49 -9.82
CA GLY A 79 21.94 13.05 -9.67
C GLY A 79 20.80 12.15 -10.11
N ARG A 80 19.84 12.66 -10.89
CA ARG A 80 18.73 11.87 -11.45
C ARG A 80 18.61 12.13 -12.95
N ALA A 81 18.26 11.08 -13.69
CA ALA A 81 17.89 11.18 -15.09
C ALA A 81 16.62 12.04 -15.24
N ASP A 82 16.65 13.02 -16.13
CA ASP A 82 15.49 13.84 -16.49
C ASP A 82 14.70 13.16 -17.62
N ASP A 83 14.12 12.01 -17.28
CA ASP A 83 13.31 11.13 -18.13
C ASP A 83 12.10 10.62 -17.31
N TYR A 84 11.05 11.44 -17.28
CA TYR A 84 9.88 11.25 -16.39
C TYR A 84 8.65 10.68 -17.13
N SER A 85 8.60 10.79 -18.45
CA SER A 85 7.62 10.14 -19.32
C SER A 85 8.19 9.92 -20.72
N ASN A 86 7.75 8.86 -21.39
CA ASN A 86 8.02 8.61 -22.82
C ASN A 86 6.70 8.25 -23.50
N LEU A 87 6.11 9.23 -24.18
CA LEU A 87 4.77 9.14 -24.77
C LEU A 87 4.89 8.95 -26.30
N PRO A 88 4.54 7.76 -26.84
CA PRO A 88 4.67 7.47 -28.26
C PRO A 88 3.59 8.18 -29.09
N LEU A 89 4.00 9.04 -30.03
CA LEU A 89 3.09 9.72 -30.98
C LEU A 89 3.88 10.19 -32.21
N ASP A 90 3.41 9.91 -33.43
CA ASP A 90 3.95 10.53 -34.64
C ASP A 90 3.44 11.98 -34.74
N VAL A 91 4.28 12.93 -34.31
CA VAL A 91 3.89 14.35 -34.26
C VAL A 91 4.21 15.08 -35.57
N ASN A 92 5.15 14.57 -36.36
CA ASN A 92 5.60 15.23 -37.57
C ASN A 92 4.97 14.67 -38.87
N LYS A 93 4.18 13.61 -38.77
CA LYS A 93 3.56 12.84 -39.87
C LYS A 93 4.56 12.28 -40.86
N ASP A 94 5.74 11.88 -40.39
CA ASP A 94 6.72 11.19 -41.23
C ASP A 94 6.50 9.67 -41.29
N GLY A 95 5.55 9.15 -40.51
CA GLY A 95 5.20 7.73 -40.45
C GLY A 95 6.02 6.95 -39.42
N HIS A 96 6.88 7.62 -38.65
CA HIS A 96 7.64 7.04 -37.55
C HIS A 96 7.12 7.58 -36.22
N THR A 97 6.99 6.70 -35.23
CA THR A 97 6.52 7.11 -33.90
C THR A 97 7.64 7.86 -33.17
N ASP A 98 7.37 9.11 -32.80
CA ASP A 98 8.24 9.93 -31.96
C ASP A 98 7.97 9.72 -30.48
N LEU A 99 8.77 10.35 -29.60
CA LEU A 99 8.53 10.33 -28.15
C LEU A 99 8.41 11.73 -27.57
N ILE A 100 7.30 11.99 -26.89
CA ILE A 100 7.08 13.21 -26.10
C ILE A 100 7.46 12.95 -24.64
N SER A 101 8.12 13.92 -24.00
CA SER A 101 8.59 13.82 -22.63
C SER A 101 8.19 15.05 -21.80
N CYS A 102 7.51 14.80 -20.67
CA CYS A 102 7.17 15.77 -19.64
C CYS A 102 8.13 15.59 -18.47
N ASN A 103 8.87 16.63 -18.09
CA ASN A 103 9.98 16.48 -17.13
C ASN A 103 9.88 17.37 -15.89
N TYR A 104 10.25 16.80 -14.75
CA TYR A 104 10.16 17.49 -13.46
C TYR A 104 11.34 18.45 -13.24
N ARG A 105 12.57 18.05 -13.57
CA ARG A 105 13.76 18.79 -13.13
C ARG A 105 14.15 19.88 -14.11
N SER A 106 14.19 19.56 -15.40
CA SER A 106 14.37 20.59 -16.44
C SER A 106 13.14 21.47 -16.61
N GLN A 107 11.98 21.00 -16.10
CA GLN A 107 10.68 21.64 -16.27
C GLN A 107 10.26 21.75 -17.75
N SER A 108 10.85 20.93 -18.61
CA SER A 108 10.65 20.99 -20.06
C SER A 108 9.63 19.97 -20.56
N LEU A 109 8.83 20.43 -21.50
CA LEU A 109 8.01 19.63 -22.40
C LEU A 109 8.71 19.64 -23.76
N TYR A 110 9.07 18.48 -24.28
CA TYR A 110 9.76 18.35 -25.56
C TYR A 110 9.38 17.03 -26.25
N TRP A 111 9.67 16.93 -27.54
CA TRP A 111 9.63 15.65 -28.24
C TRP A 111 11.00 15.33 -28.86
N ILE A 112 11.27 14.04 -29.08
CA ILE A 112 12.45 13.56 -29.79
C ILE A 112 12.02 12.82 -31.05
N GLN A 113 12.63 13.20 -32.16
CA GLN A 113 12.27 12.69 -33.48
C GLN A 113 12.90 11.34 -33.77
N ASN A 114 12.08 10.34 -34.09
CA ASN A 114 12.57 9.07 -34.63
C ASN A 114 13.09 9.31 -36.06
N PRO A 115 14.39 9.09 -36.34
CA PRO A 115 14.94 9.38 -37.65
C PRO A 115 14.57 8.33 -38.71
N GLY A 116 13.84 7.28 -38.32
CA GLY A 116 13.40 6.20 -39.20
C GLY A 116 14.51 5.18 -39.52
N PRO A 117 14.16 4.03 -40.12
CA PRO A 117 15.09 2.93 -40.37
C PRO A 117 16.16 3.23 -41.44
N SER A 118 15.96 4.29 -42.22
CA SER A 118 16.94 4.75 -43.23
C SER A 118 18.05 5.62 -42.62
N ALA A 119 17.95 5.98 -41.34
CA ALA A 119 18.96 6.77 -40.65
C ALA A 119 20.28 5.98 -40.51
N PRO A 120 21.44 6.65 -40.61
CA PRO A 120 22.73 6.06 -40.25
C PRO A 120 22.70 5.40 -38.87
N ALA A 121 23.28 4.20 -38.78
CA ALA A 121 23.38 3.47 -37.52
C ALA A 121 24.05 4.35 -36.44
N GLY A 122 23.40 4.45 -35.29
CA GLY A 122 23.87 5.26 -34.16
C GLY A 122 23.50 6.74 -34.21
N GLN A 123 22.72 7.18 -35.22
CA GLN A 123 22.16 8.53 -35.20
C GLN A 123 21.22 8.69 -33.99
N THR A 124 21.45 9.75 -33.21
CA THR A 124 20.60 10.13 -32.10
C THR A 124 19.35 10.86 -32.56
N TRP A 125 18.27 10.70 -31.81
CA TRP A 125 16.98 11.30 -32.07
C TRP A 125 17.05 12.80 -31.78
N VAL A 126 16.53 13.61 -32.69
CA VAL A 126 16.64 15.06 -32.60
C VAL A 126 15.63 15.58 -31.59
N LYS A 127 16.10 16.28 -30.54
CA LYS A 127 15.24 16.92 -29.53
C LYS A 127 14.69 18.25 -30.06
N HIS A 128 13.38 18.42 -29.94
CA HIS A 128 12.63 19.63 -30.24
C HIS A 128 11.89 20.11 -28.99
N GLU A 129 12.32 21.24 -28.42
CA GLU A 129 11.68 21.83 -27.24
C GLU A 129 10.33 22.45 -27.61
N ILE A 130 9.29 22.14 -26.83
CA ILE A 130 7.92 22.68 -27.01
C ILE A 130 7.74 23.89 -26.08
N GLU A 131 7.91 23.68 -24.76
CA GLU A 131 7.74 24.72 -23.75
C GLU A 131 8.45 24.32 -22.43
N LYS A 132 8.59 25.28 -21.49
CA LYS A 132 8.98 25.02 -20.09
C LYS A 132 7.91 25.51 -19.10
N PRO A 133 6.77 24.81 -18.98
CA PRO A 133 5.63 25.30 -18.21
C PRO A 133 5.83 25.20 -16.69
N GLY A 134 6.76 24.38 -16.22
CA GLY A 134 7.00 24.12 -14.80
C GLY A 134 7.25 22.63 -14.53
N PRO A 135 7.46 22.23 -13.26
CA PRO A 135 7.76 20.84 -12.91
C PRO A 135 6.58 19.89 -13.14
N MET A 136 6.83 18.81 -13.90
CA MET A 136 5.85 17.76 -14.22
C MET A 136 6.38 16.38 -13.81
N GLU A 137 5.68 15.64 -12.96
CA GLU A 137 6.15 14.31 -12.52
C GLU A 137 5.96 13.21 -13.58
N THR A 138 5.02 13.38 -14.49
CA THR A 138 4.87 12.58 -15.72
C THR A 138 3.82 13.27 -16.62
N GLY A 139 3.42 12.64 -17.72
CA GLY A 139 2.31 13.07 -18.56
C GLY A 139 1.56 11.89 -19.17
N ARG A 140 0.39 12.13 -19.75
CA ARG A 140 -0.42 11.13 -20.44
C ARG A 140 -0.84 11.67 -21.80
N LEU A 141 -1.08 10.73 -22.73
CA LEU A 141 -1.76 11.02 -23.98
C LEU A 141 -3.26 10.79 -23.77
N ALA A 142 -4.07 11.76 -24.17
CA ALA A 142 -5.53 11.70 -24.07
C ALA A 142 -6.15 12.57 -25.15
N ASP A 143 -7.27 12.16 -25.73
CA ASP A 143 -8.09 13.03 -26.58
C ASP A 143 -8.88 13.98 -25.66
N VAL A 144 -8.26 15.11 -25.31
CA VAL A 144 -8.80 16.03 -24.31
C VAL A 144 -9.95 16.81 -24.92
N ASP A 145 -9.85 17.22 -26.18
CA ASP A 145 -10.88 18.03 -26.82
C ASP A 145 -11.99 17.25 -27.54
N GLY A 146 -11.81 15.95 -27.74
CA GLY A 146 -12.76 15.06 -28.38
C GLY A 146 -12.69 15.10 -29.91
N ASP A 147 -11.57 15.55 -30.49
CA ASP A 147 -11.39 15.65 -31.94
C ASP A 147 -10.83 14.38 -32.61
N GLY A 148 -10.58 13.34 -31.81
CA GLY A 148 -10.06 12.05 -32.25
C GLY A 148 -8.55 11.99 -32.38
N ARG A 149 -7.81 13.07 -32.06
CA ARG A 149 -6.36 13.06 -31.92
C ARG A 149 -5.96 13.01 -30.44
N LEU A 150 -4.79 12.45 -30.18
CA LEU A 150 -4.23 12.45 -28.84
C LEU A 150 -3.52 13.77 -28.56
N ASP A 151 -3.87 14.39 -27.43
CA ASP A 151 -3.23 15.55 -26.84
C ASP A 151 -2.28 15.15 -25.72
N VAL A 152 -1.47 16.09 -25.25
CA VAL A 152 -0.59 15.89 -24.09
C VAL A 152 -1.22 16.52 -22.85
N LEU A 153 -1.45 15.69 -21.84
CA LEU A 153 -1.91 16.09 -20.51
C LEU A 153 -0.81 15.81 -19.45
N PRO A 154 0.05 16.80 -19.14
CA PRO A 154 1.05 16.66 -18.08
C PRO A 154 0.43 16.70 -16.67
N ASN A 155 1.03 16.01 -15.71
CA ASN A 155 0.80 16.30 -14.30
C ASN A 155 1.65 17.50 -13.87
N GLY A 156 1.15 18.71 -14.10
CA GLY A 156 1.80 19.94 -13.62
C GLY A 156 1.67 20.09 -12.10
N THR A 157 2.80 20.14 -11.39
CA THR A 157 2.79 20.28 -9.92
C THR A 157 2.53 21.72 -9.46
N GLN A 158 2.64 22.70 -10.37
CA GLN A 158 2.46 24.14 -10.12
C GLN A 158 1.59 24.83 -11.17
N PHE A 159 1.04 24.08 -12.13
CA PHE A 159 0.16 24.58 -13.18
C PHE A 159 -0.79 23.47 -13.62
N ALA A 160 -1.90 23.83 -14.24
CA ALA A 160 -2.81 22.89 -14.89
C ALA A 160 -3.08 23.37 -16.33
N ALA A 161 -2.76 22.52 -17.31
CA ALA A 161 -2.94 22.80 -18.74
C ALA A 161 -2.79 21.51 -19.55
N TRP A 162 -3.29 21.54 -20.79
CA TRP A 162 -3.05 20.50 -21.79
C TRP A 162 -2.56 21.14 -23.10
N TRP A 163 -1.97 20.33 -23.99
CA TRP A 163 -1.42 20.77 -25.27
C TRP A 163 -2.00 19.94 -26.41
N ASP A 164 -2.71 20.62 -27.32
CA ASP A 164 -3.04 20.08 -28.64
C ASP A 164 -1.79 20.03 -29.50
N VAL A 165 -1.69 18.98 -30.30
CA VAL A 165 -0.70 18.85 -31.36
C VAL A 165 -1.41 18.70 -32.70
N GLU A 166 -1.25 19.71 -33.55
CA GLU A 166 -1.60 19.62 -34.96
C GLU A 166 -0.40 19.00 -35.69
N PRO A 167 -0.47 17.72 -36.11
CA PRO A 167 0.72 17.03 -36.58
C PRO A 167 1.00 17.38 -38.05
N GLY A 168 2.29 17.49 -38.38
CA GLY A 168 2.78 17.84 -39.72
C GLY A 168 4.30 18.11 -39.70
N PRO A 169 4.95 18.34 -40.86
CA PRO A 169 6.41 18.38 -40.95
C PRO A 169 7.09 19.34 -39.97
N VAL A 170 6.37 20.40 -39.58
CA VAL A 170 6.66 21.22 -38.41
C VAL A 170 5.41 21.16 -37.52
N PRO A 171 5.39 20.35 -36.46
CA PRO A 171 4.22 20.19 -35.61
C PRO A 171 3.87 21.52 -34.93
N LYS A 172 2.58 21.85 -34.86
CA LYS A 172 2.10 23.07 -34.18
C LYS A 172 1.48 22.69 -32.85
N TRP A 173 1.98 23.31 -31.79
CA TRP A 173 1.56 23.07 -30.41
C TRP A 173 0.72 24.23 -29.90
N THR A 174 -0.44 23.93 -29.31
CA THR A 174 -1.32 24.94 -28.73
C THR A 174 -1.63 24.58 -27.28
N ARG A 175 -1.26 25.46 -26.35
CA ARG A 175 -1.51 25.29 -24.92
C ARG A 175 -2.89 25.80 -24.53
N PHE A 176 -3.63 25.01 -23.76
CA PHE A 176 -4.92 25.38 -23.18
C PHE A 176 -4.85 25.32 -21.65
N PRO A 177 -5.16 26.43 -20.95
CA PRO A 177 -5.14 26.45 -19.49
C PRO A 177 -6.35 25.68 -18.91
N LEU A 178 -6.12 25.03 -17.78
CA LEU A 178 -7.16 24.42 -16.95
C LEU A 178 -7.27 25.18 -15.61
N PRO A 179 -8.33 24.95 -14.80
CA PRO A 179 -8.41 25.51 -13.46
C PRO A 179 -7.15 25.21 -12.63
N GLU A 180 -6.53 26.24 -12.05
CA GLU A 180 -5.27 26.11 -11.31
C GLU A 180 -5.35 25.18 -10.10
N GLN A 181 -6.55 24.96 -9.57
CA GLN A 181 -6.83 24.08 -8.45
C GLN A 181 -6.55 22.60 -8.75
N LEU A 182 -6.45 22.23 -10.04
CA LEU A 182 -6.05 20.89 -10.46
C LEU A 182 -4.54 20.63 -10.30
N ALA A 183 -3.72 21.67 -10.18
CA ALA A 183 -2.27 21.51 -10.06
C ALA A 183 -1.91 20.78 -8.77
N GLY A 184 -0.93 19.89 -8.83
CA GLY A 184 -0.48 19.11 -7.68
C GLY A 184 0.03 17.72 -8.08
N HIS A 185 0.37 16.91 -7.08
CA HIS A 185 0.83 15.54 -7.31
C HIS A 185 -0.39 14.60 -7.43
N GLY A 186 -0.69 14.18 -8.65
CA GLY A 186 -1.88 13.41 -9.01
C GLY A 186 -2.58 14.05 -10.22
N SER A 187 -2.88 13.24 -11.24
CA SER A 187 -3.63 13.68 -12.42
C SER A 187 -4.40 12.50 -13.00
N GLY A 188 -5.65 12.70 -13.35
CA GLY A 188 -6.50 11.71 -14.01
C GLY A 188 -7.30 12.31 -15.14
N PHE A 189 -7.89 11.46 -15.98
CA PHE A 189 -8.74 11.85 -17.10
C PHE A 189 -9.82 10.79 -17.31
N GLY A 190 -11.09 11.20 -17.34
CA GLY A 190 -12.24 10.32 -17.51
C GLY A 190 -13.56 11.00 -17.18
N ASP A 191 -14.68 10.45 -17.65
CA ASP A 191 -16.04 11.00 -17.50
C ASP A 191 -16.57 10.77 -16.08
N ILE A 192 -16.33 11.70 -15.15
CA ILE A 192 -16.67 11.48 -13.74
C ILE A 192 -18.15 11.71 -13.46
N ASN A 193 -18.84 12.51 -14.29
CA ASN A 193 -20.24 12.90 -14.09
C ASN A 193 -21.23 12.13 -14.98
N GLY A 194 -20.76 11.28 -15.89
CA GLY A 194 -21.55 10.43 -16.77
C GLY A 194 -22.23 11.20 -17.91
N ASP A 195 -21.71 12.37 -18.28
CA ASP A 195 -22.31 13.21 -19.32
C ASP A 195 -21.77 12.91 -20.74
N GLY A 196 -20.89 11.92 -20.86
CA GLY A 196 -20.25 11.49 -22.10
C GLY A 196 -19.00 12.31 -22.46
N ARG A 197 -18.55 13.22 -21.59
CA ARG A 197 -17.33 14.01 -21.77
C ARG A 197 -16.32 13.66 -20.70
N ASN A 198 -15.11 13.28 -21.11
CA ASN A 198 -14.03 13.08 -20.16
C ASN A 198 -13.62 14.40 -19.50
N ASP A 199 -13.46 14.34 -18.18
CA ASP A 199 -13.08 15.43 -17.30
C ASP A 199 -11.61 15.30 -16.88
N VAL A 200 -11.05 16.37 -16.29
CA VAL A 200 -9.69 16.34 -15.74
C VAL A 200 -9.75 16.26 -14.22
N ILE A 201 -9.06 15.27 -13.65
CA ILE A 201 -9.05 14.99 -12.22
C ILE A 201 -7.73 15.48 -11.61
N GLY A 202 -7.83 16.25 -10.54
CA GLY A 202 -6.70 16.65 -9.69
C GLY A 202 -6.76 15.99 -8.32
N PRO A 203 -5.79 16.24 -7.43
CA PRO A 203 -5.74 15.57 -6.12
C PRO A 203 -6.82 16.02 -5.14
N LYS A 204 -7.52 17.13 -5.41
CA LYS A 204 -8.49 17.76 -4.50
C LYS A 204 -9.87 18.03 -5.13
N GLY A 205 -10.14 17.42 -6.27
CA GLY A 205 -11.34 17.69 -7.05
C GLY A 205 -11.11 17.46 -8.54
N TRP A 206 -12.08 17.85 -9.35
CA TRP A 206 -12.08 17.63 -10.79
C TRP A 206 -12.56 18.87 -11.54
N ALA A 207 -12.26 18.97 -12.83
CA ALA A 207 -12.75 20.03 -13.70
C ALA A 207 -13.64 19.44 -14.78
N GLU A 208 -14.89 19.89 -14.77
CA GLU A 208 -15.91 19.53 -15.74
C GLU A 208 -15.59 20.10 -17.11
N ALA A 209 -15.60 19.23 -18.11
CA ALA A 209 -15.39 19.58 -19.49
C ALA A 209 -16.61 20.33 -20.08
N PRO A 210 -16.43 21.54 -20.65
CA PRO A 210 -17.48 22.19 -21.42
C PRO A 210 -17.68 21.47 -22.77
N GLU A 211 -18.78 21.74 -23.48
CA GLU A 211 -19.02 21.21 -24.83
C GLU A 211 -17.89 21.58 -25.81
N ASP A 212 -17.51 22.87 -25.84
CA ASP A 212 -16.32 23.35 -26.55
C ASP A 212 -15.15 23.40 -25.57
N ARG A 213 -14.28 22.39 -25.60
CA ARG A 213 -13.16 22.23 -24.65
C ARG A 213 -11.98 23.16 -24.91
N ARG A 214 -11.91 23.77 -26.10
CA ARG A 214 -10.87 24.72 -26.49
C ARG A 214 -11.21 26.15 -26.05
N ASN A 215 -12.49 26.53 -26.11
CA ASN A 215 -12.92 27.92 -25.84
C ASN A 215 -13.90 28.06 -24.66
N GLY A 216 -14.53 26.98 -24.24
CA GLY A 216 -15.46 26.94 -23.13
C GLY A 216 -14.78 27.00 -21.77
N ARG A 217 -15.57 27.26 -20.74
CA ARG A 217 -15.08 27.33 -19.37
C ARG A 217 -15.14 25.96 -18.72
N TRP A 218 -13.98 25.44 -18.34
CA TRP A 218 -13.85 24.31 -17.42
C TRP A 218 -14.29 24.72 -16.00
N VAL A 219 -15.18 23.94 -15.39
CA VAL A 219 -15.76 24.24 -14.06
C VAL A 219 -15.14 23.32 -13.03
N TYR A 220 -14.48 23.88 -12.02
CA TYR A 220 -13.82 23.10 -10.97
C TYR A 220 -14.77 22.76 -9.81
N HIS A 221 -14.72 21.50 -9.38
CA HIS A 221 -15.55 20.90 -8.32
C HIS A 221 -14.66 20.30 -7.22
N PRO A 222 -14.58 20.91 -6.01
CA PRO A 222 -13.71 20.47 -4.91
C PRO A 222 -14.39 19.40 -4.04
N GLU A 223 -14.67 18.23 -4.62
CA GLU A 223 -15.54 17.22 -3.97
C GLU A 223 -14.81 16.20 -3.09
N PHE A 224 -13.47 16.14 -3.14
CA PHE A 224 -12.68 15.14 -2.40
C PHE A 224 -11.26 15.63 -2.11
N ASP A 225 -10.53 14.92 -1.22
CA ASP A 225 -9.10 15.09 -0.98
C ASP A 225 -8.42 13.70 -1.02
N LEU A 226 -7.54 13.48 -2.01
CA LEU A 226 -6.78 12.25 -2.20
C LEU A 226 -5.44 12.26 -1.44
N TRP A 227 -5.30 13.16 -0.48
CA TRP A 227 -4.09 13.37 0.32
C TRP A 227 -2.87 13.72 -0.53
N LYS A 228 -1.73 13.84 0.16
CA LYS A 228 -0.46 14.16 -0.49
C LYS A 228 0.09 12.95 -1.25
N GLY A 229 0.49 13.20 -2.50
CA GLY A 229 1.21 12.23 -3.31
C GLY A 229 0.31 11.20 -3.98
N ALA A 230 -0.87 11.60 -4.47
CA ALA A 230 -1.74 10.71 -5.22
C ALA A 230 -1.06 10.22 -6.50
N SER A 231 -1.29 8.96 -6.87
CA SER A 231 -0.68 8.32 -8.02
C SER A 231 -0.93 9.07 -9.33
N ILE A 232 -0.08 8.81 -10.32
CA ILE A 232 -0.27 9.32 -11.68
C ILE A 232 -0.25 8.12 -12.62
N PRO A 233 -1.39 7.71 -13.21
CA PRO A 233 -2.67 8.41 -13.16
C PRO A 233 -3.46 8.21 -11.85
N ILE A 234 -4.48 9.05 -11.67
CA ILE A 234 -5.72 8.71 -10.96
C ILE A 234 -6.63 8.06 -12.00
N LEU A 235 -7.06 6.82 -11.78
CA LEU A 235 -7.91 6.09 -12.72
C LEU A 235 -9.37 6.45 -12.47
N VAL A 236 -10.14 6.59 -13.54
CA VAL A 236 -11.59 6.83 -13.51
C VAL A 236 -12.27 5.63 -14.12
N GLN A 237 -13.02 4.85 -13.35
CA GLN A 237 -13.63 3.59 -13.78
C GLN A 237 -14.92 3.32 -13.00
N ASP A 238 -15.96 2.80 -13.64
CA ASP A 238 -17.10 2.17 -12.98
C ASP A 238 -16.64 0.82 -12.41
N VAL A 239 -16.25 0.79 -11.14
CA VAL A 239 -15.59 -0.38 -10.53
C VAL A 239 -16.62 -1.44 -10.16
N ASP A 240 -17.76 -1.02 -9.64
CA ASP A 240 -18.79 -1.92 -9.12
C ASP A 240 -19.97 -2.16 -10.07
N ALA A 241 -19.89 -1.59 -11.28
CA ALA A 241 -20.88 -1.70 -12.35
C ALA A 241 -22.24 -1.12 -11.98
N ASP A 242 -22.29 -0.10 -11.12
CA ASP A 242 -23.52 0.60 -10.76
C ASP A 242 -23.90 1.73 -11.74
N GLY A 243 -22.99 2.03 -12.68
CA GLY A 243 -23.18 2.99 -13.77
C GLY A 243 -22.67 4.39 -13.47
N ASP A 244 -22.07 4.63 -12.31
CA ASP A 244 -21.25 5.81 -12.06
C ASP A 244 -19.75 5.51 -12.08
N ASN A 245 -18.94 6.53 -12.34
CA ASN A 245 -17.49 6.36 -12.46
C ASN A 245 -16.81 6.74 -11.15
N ASP A 246 -16.04 5.80 -10.62
CA ASP A 246 -15.27 5.93 -9.40
C ASP A 246 -13.84 6.41 -9.66
N LEU A 247 -13.09 6.63 -8.57
CA LEU A 247 -11.66 6.94 -8.63
C LEU A 247 -10.81 5.84 -7.99
N ILE A 248 -9.75 5.40 -8.65
CA ILE A 248 -8.73 4.53 -8.06
C ILE A 248 -7.39 5.27 -8.05
N TRP A 249 -6.72 5.24 -6.89
CA TRP A 249 -5.47 5.94 -6.71
C TRP A 249 -4.56 5.27 -5.69
N GLY A 250 -3.26 5.52 -5.81
CA GLY A 250 -2.24 5.03 -4.88
C GLY A 250 -1.53 6.16 -4.14
N ARG A 251 -0.99 5.87 -2.96
CA ARG A 251 -0.13 6.81 -2.25
C ARG A 251 1.31 6.65 -2.73
N GLY A 252 1.73 7.51 -3.65
CA GLY A 252 3.05 7.48 -4.30
C GLY A 252 4.25 7.65 -3.36
N HIS A 253 4.03 8.16 -2.14
CA HIS A 253 5.08 8.41 -1.12
C HIS A 253 4.72 7.88 0.28
N ARG A 254 3.66 7.06 0.39
CA ARG A 254 3.14 6.48 1.64
C ARG A 254 2.61 5.06 1.38
N PHE A 255 1.96 4.45 2.37
CA PHE A 255 1.34 3.14 2.24
C PHE A 255 -0.08 3.24 1.69
N GLY A 256 -0.39 2.41 0.71
CA GLY A 256 -1.77 2.12 0.36
C GLY A 256 -2.19 2.41 -1.07
N LEU A 257 -3.12 1.57 -1.51
CA LEU A 257 -3.99 1.73 -2.67
C LEU A 257 -5.42 1.94 -2.19
N TYR A 258 -6.16 2.82 -2.86
CA TYR A 258 -7.50 3.24 -2.46
C TYR A 258 -8.42 3.35 -3.67
N TRP A 259 -9.70 3.12 -3.40
CA TRP A 259 -10.81 3.33 -4.32
C TRP A 259 -11.81 4.27 -3.64
N MET A 260 -12.21 5.32 -4.35
CA MET A 260 -13.26 6.25 -3.93
C MET A 260 -14.53 5.85 -4.67
N GLU A 261 -15.41 5.16 -3.96
CA GLU A 261 -16.74 4.81 -4.45
C GLU A 261 -17.57 6.09 -4.54
N GLN A 262 -18.09 6.36 -5.73
CA GLN A 262 -19.07 7.39 -5.92
C GLN A 262 -20.45 6.88 -5.49
N THR A 263 -21.23 7.76 -4.88
CA THR A 263 -22.63 7.50 -4.55
C THR A 263 -23.43 8.78 -4.73
N LYS A 264 -24.77 8.70 -4.68
CA LYS A 264 -25.66 9.85 -4.67
C LYS A 264 -26.59 9.81 -3.48
N ASP A 265 -26.81 10.96 -2.85
CA ASP A 265 -27.86 11.10 -1.84
C ASP A 265 -29.26 11.17 -2.48
N SER A 266 -30.30 11.25 -1.64
CA SER A 266 -31.69 11.35 -2.10
C SER A 266 -32.01 12.60 -2.91
N GLU A 267 -31.16 13.63 -2.83
CA GLU A 267 -31.27 14.88 -3.59
C GLU A 267 -30.45 14.84 -4.90
N GLY A 268 -29.69 13.77 -5.12
CA GLY A 268 -28.85 13.55 -6.29
C GLY A 268 -27.46 14.18 -6.17
N HIS A 269 -27.08 14.70 -5.00
CA HIS A 269 -25.72 15.20 -4.80
C HIS A 269 -24.74 14.04 -4.69
N ARG A 270 -23.57 14.20 -5.32
CA ARG A 270 -22.51 13.22 -5.30
C ARG A 270 -21.86 13.17 -3.91
N HIS A 271 -21.62 11.96 -3.42
CA HIS A 271 -20.86 11.68 -2.21
C HIS A 271 -19.77 10.66 -2.54
N TRP A 272 -18.65 10.73 -1.82
CA TRP A 272 -17.49 9.87 -2.04
C TRP A 272 -17.18 9.05 -0.80
N ILE A 273 -17.11 7.73 -0.96
CA ILE A 273 -16.77 6.79 0.11
C ILE A 273 -15.37 6.24 -0.16
N ARG A 274 -14.44 6.52 0.75
CA ARG A 274 -13.06 6.04 0.65
C ARG A 274 -12.94 4.60 1.15
N ASN A 275 -12.49 3.72 0.27
CA ASN A 275 -12.21 2.31 0.55
C ASN A 275 -10.73 2.02 0.34
N ALA A 276 -10.08 1.40 1.33
CA ALA A 276 -8.72 0.92 1.17
C ALA A 276 -8.71 -0.41 0.41
N ILE A 277 -7.88 -0.52 -0.63
CA ILE A 277 -7.69 -1.74 -1.44
C ILE A 277 -6.62 -2.63 -0.79
N ASP A 278 -5.42 -2.09 -0.59
CA ASP A 278 -4.28 -2.81 -0.02
C ASP A 278 -3.33 -1.81 0.63
N THR A 279 -2.99 -2.01 1.91
CA THR A 279 -2.11 -1.14 2.70
C THR A 279 -0.83 -1.83 3.14
N SER A 280 -0.53 -3.01 2.59
CA SER A 280 0.61 -3.85 3.01
C SER A 280 1.96 -3.38 2.46
N TRP A 281 1.97 -2.44 1.51
CA TRP A 281 3.18 -1.92 0.85
C TRP A 281 3.04 -0.44 0.48
N SER A 282 4.17 0.21 0.17
CA SER A 282 4.25 1.67 -0.04
C SER A 282 4.74 2.08 -1.42
N GLN A 283 4.55 3.36 -1.73
CA GLN A 283 4.98 4.02 -2.97
C GLN A 283 4.25 3.48 -4.22
N ALA A 284 2.93 3.37 -4.13
CA ALA A 284 2.06 3.11 -5.26
C ALA A 284 1.94 4.36 -6.14
N HIS A 285 2.99 4.65 -6.91
CA HIS A 285 3.13 5.93 -7.65
C HIS A 285 2.49 5.89 -9.04
N SER A 286 2.63 4.78 -9.76
CA SER A 286 2.02 4.57 -11.08
C SER A 286 1.09 3.37 -11.05
N LEU A 287 -0.07 3.52 -11.70
CA LEU A 287 -1.09 2.49 -11.83
C LEU A 287 -1.34 2.18 -13.30
N LEU A 288 -1.70 0.94 -13.60
CA LEU A 288 -2.20 0.49 -14.90
C LEU A 288 -3.57 -0.18 -14.71
N TRP A 289 -4.38 -0.20 -15.76
CA TRP A 289 -5.69 -0.83 -15.80
C TRP A 289 -5.78 -1.66 -17.09
N ALA A 290 -5.64 -2.98 -16.98
CA ALA A 290 -5.56 -3.87 -18.13
C ALA A 290 -6.05 -5.28 -17.80
N ASP A 291 -6.63 -5.96 -18.79
CA ASP A 291 -7.08 -7.35 -18.68
C ASP A 291 -5.89 -8.30 -18.84
N LEU A 292 -5.32 -8.75 -17.72
CA LEU A 292 -4.16 -9.64 -17.72
C LEU A 292 -4.55 -11.12 -17.81
N ASN A 293 -5.79 -11.45 -17.51
CA ASN A 293 -6.27 -12.83 -17.42
C ASN A 293 -7.13 -13.26 -18.63
N GLY A 294 -7.47 -12.32 -19.52
CA GLY A 294 -8.24 -12.54 -20.74
C GLY A 294 -9.75 -12.69 -20.53
N ASP A 295 -10.28 -12.36 -19.35
CA ASP A 295 -11.71 -12.46 -19.02
C ASP A 295 -12.53 -11.23 -19.44
N LYS A 296 -11.87 -10.25 -20.10
CA LYS A 296 -12.42 -8.98 -20.57
C LYS A 296 -12.83 -8.01 -19.47
N ARG A 297 -12.40 -8.25 -18.23
CA ARG A 297 -12.53 -7.32 -17.11
C ARG A 297 -11.13 -6.93 -16.65
N PRO A 298 -10.70 -5.68 -16.91
CA PRO A 298 -9.38 -5.25 -16.52
C PRO A 298 -9.11 -5.37 -15.02
N GLU A 299 -7.88 -5.71 -14.67
CA GLU A 299 -7.36 -5.61 -13.32
C GLU A 299 -6.70 -4.25 -13.08
N LEU A 300 -6.76 -3.78 -11.83
CA LEU A 300 -5.81 -2.78 -11.34
C LEU A 300 -4.44 -3.43 -11.20
N ILE A 301 -3.41 -2.79 -11.73
CA ILE A 301 -2.03 -3.24 -11.62
C ILE A 301 -1.19 -2.14 -11.00
N ALA A 302 -0.43 -2.49 -9.97
CA ALA A 302 0.38 -1.53 -9.24
C ALA A 302 1.70 -2.15 -8.79
N GLY A 303 2.72 -1.33 -8.66
CA GLY A 303 4.04 -1.74 -8.19
C GLY A 303 4.68 -0.70 -7.29
N SER A 304 5.51 -1.16 -6.36
CA SER A 304 6.27 -0.27 -5.49
C SER A 304 7.45 0.37 -6.24
N ARG A 305 7.77 1.60 -5.85
CA ARG A 305 8.85 2.37 -6.44
C ARG A 305 10.17 2.15 -5.70
N TYR A 306 11.26 1.96 -6.45
CA TYR A 306 12.60 1.90 -5.87
C TYR A 306 13.10 3.30 -5.50
N MET A 307 13.20 3.54 -4.20
CA MET A 307 13.80 4.73 -3.61
C MET A 307 13.21 6.04 -4.19
N GLY A 308 11.91 6.32 -4.09
CA GLY A 308 11.32 7.52 -4.69
C GLY A 308 12.06 8.81 -4.30
N HIS A 309 12.36 8.96 -3.00
CA HIS A 309 12.97 10.14 -2.40
C HIS A 309 14.29 9.88 -1.65
N ASP A 310 15.05 8.85 -2.07
CA ASP A 310 16.39 8.55 -1.56
C ASP A 310 16.45 8.32 -0.04
N GLY A 311 15.55 7.53 0.52
CA GLY A 311 15.54 7.18 1.95
C GLY A 311 14.50 7.92 2.79
N LYS A 312 13.73 8.86 2.21
CA LYS A 312 12.75 9.68 2.93
C LYS A 312 11.31 9.17 2.90
N ASP A 313 11.00 8.21 2.04
CA ASP A 313 9.66 7.65 1.92
C ASP A 313 9.56 6.38 2.79
N PRO A 314 8.51 6.24 3.61
CA PRO A 314 8.40 5.10 4.50
C PRO A 314 8.28 3.80 3.70
N GLY A 315 9.00 2.77 4.15
CA GLY A 315 8.97 1.44 3.54
C GLY A 315 9.77 1.30 2.24
N GLU A 316 10.52 2.29 1.78
CA GLU A 316 11.23 2.19 0.48
C GLU A 316 12.39 1.20 0.44
N TYR A 317 12.86 0.75 1.61
CA TYR A 317 13.84 -0.34 1.74
C TYR A 317 13.21 -1.73 1.78
N ASN A 318 11.88 -1.82 1.89
CA ASN A 318 11.19 -3.10 1.85
C ASN A 318 11.35 -3.73 0.46
N PRO A 319 11.26 -5.06 0.36
CA PRO A 319 11.38 -5.73 -0.93
C PRO A 319 10.31 -5.21 -1.92
N LEU A 320 10.72 -5.00 -3.18
CA LEU A 320 9.81 -4.47 -4.18
C LEU A 320 8.73 -5.50 -4.53
N VAL A 321 7.57 -5.00 -4.92
CA VAL A 321 6.41 -5.79 -5.28
C VAL A 321 5.71 -5.22 -6.50
N VAL A 322 5.19 -6.10 -7.35
CA VAL A 322 4.23 -5.81 -8.42
C VAL A 322 3.05 -6.76 -8.22
N SER A 323 1.84 -6.24 -8.24
CA SER A 323 0.61 -7.01 -7.99
C SER A 323 -0.52 -6.55 -8.92
N SER A 324 -1.40 -7.48 -9.26
CA SER A 324 -2.70 -7.19 -9.84
C SER A 324 -3.80 -7.34 -8.77
N TYR A 325 -4.91 -6.65 -9.00
CA TYR A 325 -6.07 -6.60 -8.12
C TYR A 325 -7.33 -6.73 -8.97
N GLN A 326 -8.07 -7.82 -8.74
CA GLN A 326 -9.37 -8.06 -9.36
C GLN A 326 -10.48 -7.63 -8.39
N PHE A 327 -11.40 -6.80 -8.85
CA PHE A 327 -12.58 -6.45 -8.05
C PHE A 327 -13.53 -7.65 -7.92
N LEU A 328 -14.05 -7.88 -6.71
CA LEU A 328 -15.01 -8.92 -6.38
C LEU A 328 -16.36 -8.26 -6.03
N PRO A 329 -17.33 -8.21 -6.97
CA PRO A 329 -18.59 -7.50 -6.77
C PRO A 329 -19.42 -8.03 -5.60
N GLU A 330 -19.37 -9.34 -5.33
CA GLU A 330 -20.19 -9.99 -4.30
C GLU A 330 -19.87 -9.50 -2.88
N THR A 331 -18.62 -9.13 -2.65
CA THR A 331 -18.11 -8.65 -1.35
C THR A 331 -17.69 -7.19 -1.39
N ARG A 332 -17.67 -6.56 -2.57
CA ARG A 332 -17.14 -5.21 -2.82
C ARG A 332 -15.69 -5.08 -2.34
N THR A 333 -14.87 -6.08 -2.66
CA THR A 333 -13.47 -6.17 -2.23
C THR A 333 -12.53 -6.42 -3.40
N TRP A 334 -11.23 -6.49 -3.13
CA TRP A 334 -10.22 -6.72 -4.16
C TRP A 334 -9.42 -7.98 -3.89
N LYS A 335 -9.36 -8.91 -4.84
CA LYS A 335 -8.48 -10.06 -4.79
C LYS A 335 -7.12 -9.70 -5.34
N ARG A 336 -6.08 -9.81 -4.51
CA ARG A 336 -4.70 -9.54 -4.90
C ARG A 336 -4.04 -10.79 -5.47
N THR A 337 -3.35 -10.64 -6.58
CA THR A 337 -2.37 -11.61 -7.09
C THR A 337 -0.98 -10.97 -7.12
N ILE A 338 -0.02 -11.62 -6.48
CA ILE A 338 1.39 -11.17 -6.52
C ILE A 338 1.99 -11.62 -7.85
N ILE A 339 2.38 -10.67 -8.68
CA ILE A 339 3.07 -10.91 -9.96
C ILE A 339 4.57 -11.08 -9.71
N SER A 340 5.16 -10.19 -8.92
CA SER A 340 6.57 -10.22 -8.53
C SER A 340 6.72 -9.72 -7.10
N ALA A 341 7.50 -10.40 -6.27
CA ALA A 341 7.83 -9.94 -4.92
C ALA A 341 9.27 -10.34 -4.56
N GLY A 342 9.95 -9.50 -3.77
CA GLY A 342 11.29 -9.83 -3.28
C GLY A 342 12.39 -9.70 -4.34
N GLN A 343 12.07 -9.13 -5.50
CA GLN A 343 12.98 -8.92 -6.62
C GLN A 343 13.30 -7.44 -6.83
N ASN A 344 14.19 -7.15 -7.77
CA ASN A 344 14.53 -5.78 -8.13
C ASN A 344 13.48 -5.14 -9.07
N VAL A 345 12.33 -5.80 -9.27
CA VAL A 345 11.26 -5.35 -10.17
C VAL A 345 10.23 -4.56 -9.38
N GLY A 346 9.95 -3.33 -9.84
CA GLY A 346 8.93 -2.44 -9.31
C GLY A 346 8.52 -1.43 -10.39
N PHE A 347 7.65 -0.49 -10.07
CA PHE A 347 7.20 0.54 -11.03
C PHE A 347 7.93 1.86 -10.80
N GLY A 348 8.43 2.43 -11.90
CA GLY A 348 8.97 3.79 -11.96
C GLY A 348 7.85 4.83 -11.99
N LEU A 349 7.92 5.73 -12.96
CA LEU A 349 6.97 6.82 -13.17
C LEU A 349 6.04 6.58 -14.36
N ASP A 350 6.48 5.75 -15.30
CA ASP A 350 5.77 5.54 -16.56
C ASP A 350 5.93 4.08 -17.08
N PRO A 351 5.45 3.08 -16.31
CA PRO A 351 5.40 1.70 -16.75
C PRO A 351 4.43 1.53 -17.93
N LYS A 352 4.54 0.41 -18.66
CA LYS A 352 3.69 0.11 -19.82
C LYS A 352 3.13 -1.30 -19.74
N VAL A 353 2.01 -1.50 -20.44
CA VAL A 353 1.40 -2.80 -20.71
C VAL A 353 1.27 -2.94 -22.23
N ALA A 354 1.70 -4.07 -22.78
CA ALA A 354 1.65 -4.35 -24.22
C ALA A 354 1.84 -5.85 -24.45
N ASP A 355 1.29 -6.37 -25.54
CA ASP A 355 1.59 -7.70 -26.07
C ASP A 355 2.95 -7.64 -26.81
N LEU A 356 4.06 -7.97 -26.16
CA LEU A 356 5.40 -7.79 -26.75
C LEU A 356 5.81 -8.94 -27.68
N ASP A 357 5.26 -10.14 -27.48
CA ASP A 357 5.62 -11.32 -28.27
C ASP A 357 4.54 -11.72 -29.30
N GLY A 358 3.41 -11.01 -29.32
CA GLY A 358 2.35 -11.15 -30.31
C GLY A 358 1.44 -12.36 -30.05
N ASP A 359 1.35 -12.84 -28.81
CA ASP A 359 0.60 -14.03 -28.44
C ASP A 359 -0.84 -13.75 -27.95
N GLU A 360 -1.24 -12.48 -27.94
CA GLU A 360 -2.52 -11.94 -27.47
C GLU A 360 -2.71 -11.91 -25.94
N ASP A 361 -1.67 -12.21 -25.14
CA ASP A 361 -1.64 -11.82 -23.73
C ASP A 361 -0.78 -10.57 -23.49
N LEU A 362 -1.08 -9.86 -22.39
CA LEU A 362 -0.48 -8.57 -22.10
C LEU A 362 0.68 -8.72 -21.13
N ASP A 363 1.85 -8.21 -21.52
CA ASP A 363 3.07 -8.14 -20.73
C ASP A 363 3.20 -6.82 -19.97
N LEU A 364 3.97 -6.83 -18.88
CA LEU A 364 4.29 -5.61 -18.12
C LEU A 364 5.74 -5.18 -18.33
N ILE A 365 5.92 -3.91 -18.72
CA ILE A 365 7.23 -3.27 -18.86
C ILE A 365 7.44 -2.36 -17.66
N CYS A 366 8.48 -2.69 -16.89
CA CYS A 366 8.74 -2.14 -15.56
C CYS A 366 10.06 -1.34 -15.56
N PRO A 367 10.06 -0.07 -15.99
CA PRO A 367 11.20 0.81 -15.84
C PRO A 367 11.32 1.27 -14.39
N GLY A 368 12.52 1.38 -13.87
CA GLY A 368 12.75 1.90 -12.54
C GLY A 368 14.21 2.20 -12.28
N ARG A 369 14.46 2.84 -11.13
CA ARG A 369 15.84 3.07 -10.68
C ARG A 369 16.57 1.80 -10.25
N SER A 370 15.85 0.70 -10.10
CA SER A 370 16.39 -0.63 -9.84
C SER A 370 16.76 -1.40 -11.12
N GLY A 371 16.34 -0.92 -12.30
CA GLY A 371 16.58 -1.57 -13.60
C GLY A 371 15.40 -1.42 -14.56
N LEU A 372 15.54 -2.01 -15.75
CA LEU A 372 14.47 -2.20 -16.73
C LEU A 372 14.16 -3.69 -16.87
N TYR A 373 12.91 -4.05 -16.63
CA TYR A 373 12.44 -5.43 -16.60
C TYR A 373 11.18 -5.60 -17.43
N VAL A 374 10.98 -6.82 -17.93
CA VAL A 374 9.72 -7.28 -18.52
C VAL A 374 9.20 -8.44 -17.68
N LEU A 375 7.93 -8.37 -17.29
CA LEU A 375 7.18 -9.49 -16.73
C LEU A 375 6.33 -10.03 -17.86
N GLU A 376 6.86 -11.04 -18.55
CA GLU A 376 6.21 -11.72 -19.68
C GLU A 376 5.06 -12.56 -19.13
N ASN A 377 3.85 -12.31 -19.58
CA ASN A 377 2.69 -13.10 -19.25
C ASN A 377 2.76 -14.43 -20.03
N LEU A 378 2.38 -15.52 -19.37
CA LEU A 378 2.47 -16.89 -19.91
C LEU A 378 1.10 -17.54 -19.98
N LEU A 379 0.03 -16.74 -20.01
CA LEU A 379 -1.34 -17.21 -20.08
C LEU A 379 -1.54 -18.04 -21.36
N LYS A 380 -0.97 -17.60 -22.48
CA LYS A 380 -1.03 -18.29 -23.78
C LYS A 380 0.11 -19.28 -23.98
N ASN A 381 1.25 -19.06 -23.32
CA ASN A 381 2.48 -19.85 -23.48
C ASN A 381 3.00 -20.49 -22.16
N PRO A 382 2.22 -21.36 -21.49
CA PRO A 382 2.57 -21.90 -20.17
C PRO A 382 3.81 -22.81 -20.16
N ALA A 383 4.20 -23.34 -21.33
CA ALA A 383 5.39 -24.20 -21.49
C ALA A 383 6.72 -23.43 -21.37
N GLY A 384 6.70 -22.09 -21.50
CA GLY A 384 7.88 -21.23 -21.41
C GLY A 384 8.40 -21.01 -19.98
N ARG A 385 7.86 -21.71 -18.99
CA ARG A 385 8.26 -21.58 -17.58
C ARG A 385 9.77 -21.72 -17.40
N SER A 386 10.44 -20.65 -16.95
CA SER A 386 11.76 -20.77 -16.34
C SER A 386 11.59 -21.31 -14.91
N PRO A 387 12.42 -22.27 -14.45
CA PRO A 387 12.36 -22.81 -13.08
C PRO A 387 12.52 -21.79 -11.94
N ASP A 388 12.89 -20.54 -12.23
CA ASP A 388 13.20 -19.52 -11.22
C ASP A 388 11.97 -18.95 -10.47
N SER A 389 10.76 -19.40 -10.79
CA SER A 389 9.51 -18.91 -10.18
C SER A 389 9.12 -19.54 -8.84
N ALA A 390 9.92 -20.45 -8.26
CA ALA A 390 9.63 -21.01 -6.94
C ALA A 390 10.87 -21.59 -6.25
N LYS A 391 11.80 -20.74 -5.80
CA LYS A 391 12.62 -21.14 -4.65
C LYS A 391 11.73 -21.00 -3.40
N PRO A 392 11.70 -22.01 -2.51
CA PRO A 392 10.87 -21.94 -1.30
C PRO A 392 11.25 -20.71 -0.47
N ALA A 393 10.27 -20.16 0.25
CA ALA A 393 10.48 -19.11 1.23
C ALA A 393 11.65 -19.50 2.15
N ILE A 394 12.56 -18.56 2.40
CA ILE A 394 13.59 -18.71 3.43
C ILE A 394 12.83 -19.02 4.73
N THR A 395 12.97 -20.24 5.25
CA THR A 395 12.21 -20.65 6.43
C THR A 395 12.74 -19.87 7.63
N ALA A 396 11.90 -19.02 8.21
CA ALA A 396 12.23 -18.20 9.38
C ALA A 396 12.68 -19.03 10.61
N SER A 397 12.47 -20.35 10.61
CA SER A 397 12.78 -21.28 11.69
C SER A 397 14.26 -21.42 12.08
N ASP A 398 15.19 -20.96 11.23
CA ASP A 398 16.63 -21.22 11.41
C ASP A 398 17.40 -20.02 11.98
N TYR A 399 16.72 -19.01 12.50
CA TYR A 399 17.36 -17.85 13.11
C TYR A 399 17.63 -18.07 14.60
N ASN A 400 18.74 -17.50 15.08
CA ASN A 400 18.80 -17.13 16.49
C ASN A 400 17.94 -15.88 16.66
N HIS A 401 16.71 -16.04 17.16
CA HIS A 401 15.74 -14.95 17.24
C HIS A 401 16.12 -13.83 18.22
N ALA A 402 17.14 -14.04 19.06
CA ALA A 402 17.74 -12.99 19.88
C ALA A 402 18.82 -12.16 19.15
N ASP A 403 19.22 -12.56 17.94
CA ASP A 403 20.20 -11.87 17.10
C ASP A 403 19.52 -11.29 15.85
N VAL A 404 19.34 -9.96 15.86
CA VAL A 404 18.75 -9.21 14.74
C VAL A 404 19.81 -8.59 13.83
N SER A 405 21.09 -8.95 13.98
CA SER A 405 22.21 -8.41 13.20
C SER A 405 22.48 -9.17 11.89
N THR A 406 21.75 -10.25 11.62
CA THR A 406 21.95 -11.09 10.42
C THR A 406 20.72 -11.16 9.53
N VAL A 407 20.94 -11.32 8.22
CA VAL A 407 19.93 -11.56 7.20
C VAL A 407 20.34 -12.74 6.34
N ARG A 408 19.36 -13.44 5.76
CA ARG A 408 19.60 -14.57 4.84
C ARG A 408 19.34 -14.11 3.41
N ASP A 409 20.20 -14.54 2.49
CA ASP A 409 19.94 -14.33 1.07
C ASP A 409 18.97 -15.39 0.51
N ARG A 410 18.66 -15.30 -0.79
CA ARG A 410 17.74 -16.22 -1.48
C ARG A 410 18.19 -17.69 -1.49
N ASP A 411 19.46 -17.96 -1.24
CA ASP A 411 20.00 -19.32 -1.12
C ASP A 411 19.99 -19.79 0.35
N GLY A 412 19.38 -19.01 1.25
CA GLY A 412 19.27 -19.28 2.67
C GLY A 412 20.56 -18.99 3.45
N LYS A 413 21.60 -18.45 2.80
CA LYS A 413 22.90 -18.20 3.44
C LYS A 413 22.83 -16.96 4.31
N SER A 414 23.20 -17.12 5.57
CA SER A 414 23.26 -16.01 6.53
C SER A 414 24.46 -15.08 6.24
N ARG A 415 24.24 -13.78 6.40
CA ARG A 415 25.23 -12.72 6.29
C ARG A 415 24.90 -11.57 7.25
N PRO A 416 25.89 -10.74 7.65
CA PRO A 416 25.64 -9.55 8.45
C PRO A 416 24.76 -8.54 7.72
N ILE A 417 23.93 -7.83 8.48
CA ILE A 417 23.17 -6.66 8.04
C ILE A 417 24.09 -5.45 8.04
N ASN A 418 24.22 -4.80 6.89
CA ASN A 418 25.07 -3.59 6.75
C ASN A 418 24.31 -2.41 6.14
N THR A 419 23.12 -2.64 5.59
CA THR A 419 22.35 -1.61 4.87
C THR A 419 20.89 -1.60 5.28
N PRO A 420 20.16 -0.48 5.10
CA PRO A 420 18.72 -0.46 5.28
C PRO A 420 17.94 -1.48 4.42
N PHE A 421 18.45 -1.84 3.23
CA PHE A 421 17.85 -2.90 2.40
C PHE A 421 17.96 -4.28 3.05
N ASP A 422 19.07 -4.55 3.75
CA ASP A 422 19.21 -5.79 4.52
C ASP A 422 18.17 -5.88 5.63
N LEU A 423 17.88 -4.74 6.27
CA LEU A 423 16.83 -4.64 7.29
C LEU A 423 15.44 -4.79 6.69
N GLY A 424 15.17 -4.21 5.51
CA GLY A 424 13.89 -4.42 4.81
C GLY A 424 13.64 -5.88 4.46
N LEU A 425 14.66 -6.61 4.00
CA LEU A 425 14.58 -8.06 3.80
C LEU A 425 14.43 -8.82 5.12
N ARG A 426 15.21 -8.45 6.15
CA ARG A 426 15.11 -9.07 7.49
C ARG A 426 13.72 -8.88 8.09
N ARG A 427 13.11 -7.71 7.91
CA ARG A 427 11.74 -7.43 8.32
C ARG A 427 10.76 -8.42 7.68
N GLN A 428 10.89 -8.72 6.38
CA GLN A 428 10.02 -9.70 5.74
C GLN A 428 10.15 -11.09 6.40
N HIS A 429 11.39 -11.55 6.67
CA HIS A 429 11.60 -12.84 7.34
C HIS A 429 10.97 -12.88 8.73
N ILE A 430 11.01 -11.75 9.45
CA ILE A 430 10.40 -11.64 10.78
C ILE A 430 8.87 -11.76 10.67
N LEU A 431 8.25 -11.06 9.72
CA LEU A 431 6.80 -11.18 9.50
C LEU A 431 6.38 -12.58 9.07
N ASP A 432 7.20 -13.25 8.27
CA ASP A 432 6.98 -14.65 7.89
C ASP A 432 7.06 -15.56 9.13
N GLY A 433 8.05 -15.35 10.01
CA GLY A 433 8.20 -16.04 11.29
C GLY A 433 7.02 -15.80 12.24
N MET A 434 6.60 -14.56 12.41
CA MET A 434 5.40 -14.21 13.17
C MET A 434 4.15 -14.91 12.59
N SER A 435 4.03 -14.96 11.26
CA SER A 435 2.92 -15.65 10.57
C SER A 435 2.95 -17.18 10.75
N LEU A 436 4.14 -17.77 10.91
CA LEU A 436 4.28 -19.18 11.27
C LEU A 436 3.77 -19.48 12.68
N ALA A 437 3.78 -18.53 13.62
CA ALA A 437 3.22 -18.74 14.96
C ALA A 437 1.77 -18.27 15.10
N MET A 438 1.39 -17.19 14.41
CA MET A 438 0.07 -16.55 14.54
C MET A 438 -0.91 -16.97 13.43
N GLY A 439 -0.43 -17.58 12.34
CA GLY A 439 -1.19 -17.72 11.10
C GLY A 439 -0.95 -16.54 10.15
N PRO A 440 -1.31 -16.67 8.86
CA PRO A 440 -1.12 -15.61 7.88
C PRO A 440 -2.04 -14.41 8.15
N VAL A 441 -1.56 -13.21 7.84
CA VAL A 441 -2.41 -12.01 7.78
C VAL A 441 -3.41 -12.17 6.63
N PRO A 442 -4.70 -11.82 6.82
CA PRO A 442 -5.65 -11.80 5.73
C PRO A 442 -5.26 -10.89 4.56
N GLN A 443 -5.71 -11.26 3.36
CA GLN A 443 -5.47 -10.49 2.14
C GLN A 443 -6.59 -9.48 1.88
N SER A 444 -6.41 -8.65 0.85
CA SER A 444 -7.32 -7.56 0.47
C SER A 444 -8.77 -8.00 0.20
N GLU A 445 -9.00 -9.27 -0.11
CA GLU A 445 -10.34 -9.83 -0.36
C GLU A 445 -11.21 -9.94 0.91
N LEU A 446 -10.62 -9.85 2.11
CA LEU A 446 -11.41 -9.73 3.34
C LEU A 446 -11.71 -8.28 3.74
N ARG A 447 -11.21 -7.29 2.99
CA ARG A 447 -11.32 -5.87 3.33
C ARG A 447 -12.64 -5.28 2.82
N VAL A 448 -13.76 -5.76 3.37
CA VAL A 448 -15.12 -5.28 3.06
C VAL A 448 -15.30 -3.80 3.41
N PRO A 449 -16.25 -3.06 2.79
CA PRO A 449 -16.60 -1.71 3.22
C PRO A 449 -16.80 -1.61 4.73
N LEU A 450 -16.32 -0.54 5.36
CA LEU A 450 -16.29 -0.42 6.83
C LEU A 450 -17.69 -0.34 7.44
N GLU A 451 -18.67 0.20 6.70
CA GLU A 451 -20.07 0.36 7.10
C GLU A 451 -20.22 0.80 8.56
N MET A 452 -19.50 1.85 8.99
CA MET A 452 -19.50 2.28 10.39
C MET A 452 -20.92 2.66 10.84
N GLU A 453 -21.36 2.06 11.94
CA GLU A 453 -22.64 2.38 12.59
C GLU A 453 -22.38 3.05 13.94
N VAL A 454 -23.03 4.20 14.18
CA VAL A 454 -23.02 4.88 15.48
C VAL A 454 -24.19 4.37 16.31
N LEU A 455 -23.89 3.62 17.38
CA LEU A 455 -24.88 2.98 18.25
C LEU A 455 -25.39 3.92 19.35
N MET A 456 -24.52 4.80 19.84
CA MET A 456 -24.87 5.88 20.76
C MET A 456 -23.79 6.95 20.75
N GLU A 457 -24.15 8.13 21.20
CA GLU A 457 -23.29 9.28 21.31
C GLU A 457 -23.50 9.95 22.67
N GLU A 458 -22.40 10.33 23.31
CA GLU A 458 -22.41 11.13 24.52
C GLU A 458 -21.37 12.24 24.44
N SER A 459 -21.73 13.41 24.93
CA SER A 459 -20.85 14.58 24.96
C SER A 459 -20.14 14.65 26.30
N THR A 460 -18.82 14.82 26.30
CA THR A 460 -18.04 15.26 27.46
C THR A 460 -17.77 16.76 27.38
N ASP A 461 -17.02 17.33 28.33
CA ASP A 461 -16.63 18.74 28.25
C ASP A 461 -15.68 19.02 27.07
N LYS A 462 -14.77 18.09 26.73
CA LYS A 462 -13.70 18.31 25.74
C LYS A 462 -13.85 17.55 24.43
N TYR A 463 -14.61 16.46 24.40
CA TYR A 463 -14.72 15.60 23.22
C TYR A 463 -16.11 14.96 23.11
N LEU A 464 -16.40 14.41 21.94
CA LEU A 464 -17.57 13.59 21.65
C LEU A 464 -17.17 12.12 21.73
N ARG A 465 -17.91 11.31 22.48
CA ARG A 465 -17.65 9.88 22.63
C ARG A 465 -18.78 9.10 21.97
N LYS A 466 -18.45 8.37 20.91
CA LYS A 466 -19.40 7.57 20.13
C LYS A 466 -19.12 6.10 20.34
N ARG A 467 -20.14 5.32 20.72
CA ARG A 467 -20.05 3.86 20.65
C ARG A 467 -20.38 3.47 19.23
N ILE A 468 -19.47 2.77 18.58
CA ILE A 468 -19.60 2.41 17.17
C ILE A 468 -19.44 0.91 16.97
N SER A 469 -19.90 0.42 15.82
CA SER A 469 -19.48 -0.85 15.24
C SER A 469 -19.03 -0.64 13.80
N PHE A 470 -18.02 -1.38 13.34
CA PHE A 470 -17.58 -1.35 11.94
C PHE A 470 -17.25 -2.76 11.45
N ALA A 471 -17.48 -3.02 10.17
CA ALA A 471 -17.18 -4.31 9.54
C ALA A 471 -15.66 -4.45 9.33
N SER A 472 -15.07 -5.49 9.91
CA SER A 472 -13.65 -5.82 9.70
C SER A 472 -13.46 -6.79 8.54
N GLU A 473 -14.39 -7.71 8.36
CA GLU A 473 -14.38 -8.78 7.35
C GLU A 473 -15.82 -9.25 7.10
N PRO A 474 -16.09 -10.08 6.06
CA PRO A 474 -17.44 -10.57 5.79
C PRO A 474 -18.06 -11.26 7.02
N GLY A 475 -19.24 -10.78 7.44
CA GLY A 475 -20.01 -11.39 8.53
C GLY A 475 -19.53 -11.10 9.95
N ASP A 476 -18.56 -10.21 10.14
CA ASP A 476 -18.06 -9.85 11.47
C ASP A 476 -17.85 -8.34 11.65
N ARG A 477 -18.24 -7.83 12.83
CA ARG A 477 -18.19 -6.39 13.15
C ARG A 477 -17.49 -6.18 14.48
N VAL A 478 -16.59 -5.21 14.51
CA VAL A 478 -15.79 -4.85 15.69
C VAL A 478 -16.49 -3.72 16.44
N PRO A 479 -16.89 -3.92 17.71
CA PRO A 479 -17.38 -2.84 18.55
C PRO A 479 -16.21 -1.98 19.05
N ALA A 480 -16.38 -0.66 19.02
CA ALA A 480 -15.36 0.29 19.42
C ALA A 480 -15.96 1.54 20.09
N TRP A 481 -15.12 2.28 20.80
CA TRP A 481 -15.37 3.69 21.12
C TRP A 481 -14.57 4.58 20.18
N LEU A 482 -15.21 5.60 19.63
CA LEU A 482 -14.57 6.67 18.87
C LEU A 482 -14.69 7.98 19.67
N LEU A 483 -13.56 8.58 20.03
CA LEU A 483 -13.46 9.81 20.80
C LEU A 483 -12.93 10.90 19.88
N ILE A 484 -13.74 11.94 19.65
CA ILE A 484 -13.43 13.03 18.71
C ILE A 484 -13.36 14.34 19.50
N PRO A 485 -12.18 14.99 19.62
CA PRO A 485 -12.07 16.29 20.28
C PRO A 485 -13.02 17.32 19.69
N LYS A 486 -13.54 18.22 20.54
CA LYS A 486 -14.38 19.33 20.08
C LYS A 486 -13.54 20.43 19.43
N ASP A 487 -14.20 21.25 18.63
CA ASP A 487 -13.67 22.51 18.07
C ASP A 487 -12.41 22.38 17.20
N LEU A 488 -12.19 21.22 16.58
CA LEU A 488 -11.11 20.99 15.63
C LEU A 488 -11.16 22.01 14.47
N LYS A 489 -9.99 22.53 14.10
CA LYS A 489 -9.83 23.52 13.01
C LYS A 489 -9.20 22.93 11.75
N ALA A 490 -8.62 21.75 11.88
CA ALA A 490 -7.97 20.99 10.83
C ALA A 490 -7.92 19.51 11.30
N PRO A 491 -7.66 18.57 10.39
CA PRO A 491 -7.38 17.19 10.76
C PRO A 491 -6.22 17.10 11.76
N VAL A 492 -6.33 16.19 12.73
CA VAL A 492 -5.37 16.01 13.83
C VAL A 492 -4.78 14.60 13.84
N ALA A 493 -3.75 14.40 14.67
CA ALA A 493 -3.21 13.08 14.91
C ALA A 493 -4.27 12.15 15.55
N ALA A 494 -4.23 10.88 15.17
CA ALA A 494 -5.12 9.86 15.71
C ALA A 494 -4.35 8.78 16.47
N MET A 495 -5.03 8.15 17.43
CA MET A 495 -4.49 7.09 18.27
C MET A 495 -5.39 5.87 18.23
N LEU A 496 -4.82 4.73 17.83
CA LEU A 496 -5.40 3.42 18.12
C LEU A 496 -5.06 3.05 19.57
N CYS A 497 -6.07 2.90 20.42
CA CYS A 497 -5.91 2.66 21.86
C CYS A 497 -6.38 1.25 22.21
N LEU A 498 -5.43 0.35 22.54
CA LEU A 498 -5.69 -1.08 22.70
C LEU A 498 -5.71 -1.48 24.17
N HIS A 499 -6.83 -2.05 24.62
CA HIS A 499 -7.06 -2.38 26.04
C HIS A 499 -6.32 -3.63 26.54
N GLN A 500 -6.08 -3.67 27.85
CA GLN A 500 -5.54 -4.80 28.62
C GLN A 500 -6.56 -5.93 28.83
N THR A 501 -6.15 -7.03 29.49
CA THR A 501 -7.04 -8.14 29.86
C THR A 501 -8.03 -7.71 30.96
N THR A 502 -9.16 -7.13 30.57
CA THR A 502 -10.19 -6.58 31.47
C THR A 502 -11.59 -6.90 30.97
N GLY A 503 -12.54 -7.17 31.87
CA GLY A 503 -13.89 -7.58 31.50
C GLY A 503 -14.66 -6.50 30.71
N ILE A 504 -14.43 -5.22 31.03
CA ILE A 504 -15.08 -4.09 30.36
C ILE A 504 -14.41 -3.70 29.03
N GLY A 505 -13.35 -4.42 28.62
CA GLY A 505 -12.65 -4.24 27.36
C GLY A 505 -12.26 -2.78 27.07
N LYS A 506 -12.67 -2.29 25.90
CA LYS A 506 -12.49 -0.91 25.43
C LYS A 506 -13.00 0.18 26.37
N GLY A 507 -13.89 -0.16 27.31
CA GLY A 507 -14.46 0.79 28.26
C GLY A 507 -13.41 1.37 29.22
N GLU A 508 -12.39 0.60 29.61
CA GLU A 508 -11.38 1.06 30.56
C GLU A 508 -10.49 2.15 29.95
N PRO A 509 -9.84 1.98 28.77
CA PRO A 509 -9.10 3.08 28.16
C PRO A 509 -9.96 4.29 27.81
N ALA A 510 -11.24 4.06 27.49
CA ALA A 510 -12.20 5.12 27.21
C ALA A 510 -12.69 5.88 28.47
N GLY A 511 -12.23 5.53 29.68
CA GLY A 511 -12.56 6.25 30.91
C GLY A 511 -13.94 5.91 31.50
N LEU A 512 -14.42 4.67 31.31
CA LEU A 512 -15.76 4.23 31.75
C LEU A 512 -15.74 3.28 32.97
N GLY A 513 -14.58 3.12 33.61
CA GLY A 513 -14.40 2.30 34.80
C GLY A 513 -12.99 1.71 34.89
N GLY A 514 -12.75 0.82 35.83
CA GLY A 514 -11.44 0.21 36.03
C GLY A 514 -10.45 1.15 36.72
N LEU A 515 -9.16 1.03 36.39
CA LEU A 515 -8.08 1.83 36.96
C LEU A 515 -7.90 3.14 36.18
N GLU A 516 -7.92 4.28 36.89
CA GLU A 516 -7.81 5.62 36.28
C GLU A 516 -6.53 5.80 35.47
N ASN A 517 -5.43 5.19 35.91
CA ASN A 517 -4.15 5.25 35.23
C ASN A 517 -4.10 4.46 33.90
N LEU A 518 -5.17 3.73 33.57
CA LEU A 518 -5.33 3.05 32.29
C LEU A 518 -6.35 3.76 31.37
N HIS A 519 -6.84 4.95 31.73
CA HIS A 519 -7.79 5.75 30.94
C HIS A 519 -7.11 6.54 29.80
N TYR A 520 -6.08 5.97 29.17
CA TYR A 520 -5.22 6.72 28.26
C TYR A 520 -5.91 7.21 26.97
N ALA A 521 -6.98 6.55 26.51
CA ALA A 521 -7.73 7.06 25.35
C ALA A 521 -8.56 8.29 25.72
N HIS A 522 -9.15 8.30 26.92
CA HIS A 522 -9.83 9.49 27.47
C HIS A 522 -8.84 10.66 27.58
N GLU A 523 -7.70 10.46 28.23
CA GLU A 523 -6.69 11.50 28.43
C GLU A 523 -6.12 12.03 27.09
N LEU A 524 -5.83 11.14 26.13
CA LEU A 524 -5.37 11.54 24.79
C LEU A 524 -6.42 12.34 24.01
N ALA A 525 -7.70 11.96 24.11
CA ALA A 525 -8.79 12.73 23.50
C ALA A 525 -8.91 14.13 24.12
N GLU A 526 -8.73 14.26 25.44
CA GLU A 526 -8.65 15.56 26.10
C GLU A 526 -7.46 16.42 25.64
N LEU A 527 -6.39 15.77 25.16
CA LEU A 527 -5.19 16.41 24.62
C LEU A 527 -5.28 16.71 23.11
N GLY A 528 -6.42 16.43 22.48
CA GLY A 528 -6.70 16.80 21.09
C GLY A 528 -6.40 15.72 20.05
N PHE A 529 -6.23 14.46 20.47
CA PHE A 529 -6.14 13.32 19.54
C PHE A 529 -7.52 12.75 19.24
N VAL A 530 -7.76 12.33 18.00
CA VAL A 530 -8.89 11.41 17.72
C VAL A 530 -8.48 10.03 18.22
N CYS A 531 -9.29 9.38 19.06
CA CYS A 531 -8.95 8.06 19.61
C CYS A 531 -9.98 7.01 19.21
N LEU A 532 -9.50 5.89 18.66
CA LEU A 532 -10.32 4.71 18.37
C LEU A 532 -9.91 3.58 19.32
N VAL A 533 -10.89 3.05 20.05
CA VAL A 533 -10.70 2.07 21.13
C VAL A 533 -11.51 0.81 20.80
N PRO A 534 -10.98 -0.13 20.00
CA PRO A 534 -11.69 -1.36 19.65
C PRO A 534 -11.64 -2.39 20.78
N ASP A 535 -12.66 -3.25 20.86
CA ASP A 535 -12.56 -4.47 21.67
C ASP A 535 -11.68 -5.52 20.99
N TYR A 536 -10.83 -6.17 21.80
CA TYR A 536 -10.16 -7.39 21.44
C TYR A 536 -11.18 -8.55 21.41
N PRO A 537 -11.08 -9.52 20.47
CA PRO A 537 -12.02 -10.64 20.40
C PRO A 537 -12.18 -11.40 21.73
N SER A 538 -13.42 -11.63 22.16
CA SER A 538 -13.81 -12.22 23.46
C SER A 538 -13.68 -11.31 24.69
N PHE A 539 -13.66 -9.99 24.51
CA PHE A 539 -13.77 -9.01 25.60
C PHE A 539 -14.86 -7.97 25.31
N GLY A 540 -15.24 -7.21 26.34
CA GLY A 540 -16.19 -6.11 26.22
C GLY A 540 -17.49 -6.55 25.54
N ASP A 541 -17.86 -5.86 24.47
CA ASP A 541 -19.08 -6.12 23.72
C ASP A 541 -18.86 -7.12 22.57
N TYR A 542 -17.72 -7.81 22.51
CA TYR A 542 -17.30 -8.62 21.37
C TYR A 542 -17.19 -10.12 21.70
N PRO A 543 -18.32 -10.83 21.84
CA PRO A 543 -18.30 -12.27 22.02
C PRO A 543 -17.79 -12.95 20.74
N TYR A 544 -16.65 -13.63 20.84
CA TYR A 544 -16.00 -14.28 19.71
C TYR A 544 -15.65 -15.73 20.05
N ASP A 545 -15.99 -16.65 19.16
CA ASP A 545 -15.62 -18.06 19.30
C ASP A 545 -14.57 -18.42 18.25
N PHE A 546 -13.33 -18.57 18.69
CA PHE A 546 -12.20 -18.90 17.81
C PHE A 546 -12.34 -20.28 17.15
N LYS A 547 -13.13 -21.20 17.73
CA LYS A 547 -13.29 -22.56 17.19
C LYS A 547 -14.39 -22.68 16.15
N VAL A 548 -15.23 -21.65 16.00
CA VAL A 548 -16.35 -21.65 15.06
C VAL A 548 -16.23 -20.48 14.09
N LYS A 549 -16.16 -19.24 14.60
CA LYS A 549 -16.06 -18.03 13.78
C LYS A 549 -14.64 -17.77 13.31
N GLY A 550 -13.63 -18.16 14.10
CA GLY A 550 -12.22 -17.89 13.83
C GLY A 550 -11.46 -19.02 13.15
N THR A 551 -12.10 -20.08 12.66
CA THR A 551 -11.40 -21.28 12.16
C THR A 551 -10.51 -21.01 10.95
N HIS A 552 -10.79 -19.94 10.19
CA HIS A 552 -9.95 -19.49 9.07
C HIS A 552 -8.72 -18.69 9.54
N TYR A 553 -8.69 -18.23 10.78
CA TYR A 553 -7.50 -17.65 11.39
C TYR A 553 -6.64 -18.71 12.06
N GLY A 554 -5.31 -18.56 11.96
CA GLY A 554 -4.39 -19.41 12.70
C GLY A 554 -4.34 -19.12 14.20
N SER A 555 -4.86 -17.96 14.64
CA SER A 555 -4.77 -17.52 16.04
C SER A 555 -5.69 -16.32 16.33
N GLY A 556 -6.09 -16.14 17.58
CA GLY A 556 -6.82 -14.95 18.02
C GLY A 556 -5.97 -13.67 17.98
N SER A 557 -4.65 -13.79 18.14
CA SER A 557 -3.71 -12.68 17.92
C SER A 557 -3.79 -12.16 16.48
N MET A 558 -3.84 -13.04 15.48
CA MET A 558 -3.93 -12.61 14.08
C MET A 558 -5.28 -11.98 13.74
N LYS A 559 -6.38 -12.50 14.31
CA LYS A 559 -7.69 -11.84 14.21
C LYS A 559 -7.67 -10.43 14.82
N ALA A 560 -7.05 -10.25 15.98
CA ALA A 560 -6.94 -8.93 16.61
C ALA A 560 -6.08 -7.96 15.79
N ILE A 561 -4.95 -8.42 15.23
CA ILE A 561 -4.11 -7.64 14.31
C ILE A 561 -4.93 -7.20 13.10
N TRP A 562 -5.70 -8.09 12.48
CA TRP A 562 -6.57 -7.73 11.36
C TRP A 562 -7.61 -6.68 11.74
N ASN A 563 -8.31 -6.87 12.87
CA ASN A 563 -9.27 -5.89 13.37
C ASN A 563 -8.64 -4.51 13.60
N ASN A 564 -7.41 -4.48 14.11
CA ASN A 564 -6.66 -3.25 14.31
C ASN A 564 -6.23 -2.60 13.00
N MET A 565 -5.83 -3.38 11.98
CA MET A 565 -5.56 -2.86 10.63
C MET A 565 -6.81 -2.21 10.03
N ARG A 566 -7.98 -2.84 10.21
CA ARG A 566 -9.28 -2.29 9.79
C ARG A 566 -9.70 -1.07 10.62
N ALA A 567 -9.32 -1.01 11.89
CA ALA A 567 -9.48 0.18 12.72
C ALA A 567 -8.64 1.37 12.20
N ILE A 568 -7.43 1.12 11.70
CA ILE A 568 -6.61 2.16 11.06
C ILE A 568 -7.25 2.62 9.74
N ASP A 569 -7.82 1.71 8.96
CA ASP A 569 -8.58 2.07 7.76
C ASP A 569 -9.76 2.99 8.10
N LEU A 570 -10.45 2.72 9.21
CA LEU A 570 -11.50 3.59 9.71
C LEU A 570 -10.95 4.96 10.12
N LEU A 571 -9.84 5.02 10.86
CA LEU A 571 -9.21 6.30 11.22
C LEU A 571 -8.85 7.12 9.98
N GLU A 572 -8.25 6.51 8.96
CA GLU A 572 -7.92 7.20 7.70
C GLU A 572 -9.17 7.67 6.93
N SER A 573 -10.34 7.06 7.15
CA SER A 573 -11.60 7.49 6.50
C SER A 573 -12.26 8.72 7.16
N LEU A 574 -11.83 9.12 8.35
CA LEU A 574 -12.43 10.24 9.09
C LEU A 574 -11.84 11.58 8.65
N ASP A 575 -12.70 12.57 8.40
CA ASP A 575 -12.29 13.94 8.02
C ASP A 575 -11.51 14.64 9.15
N GLU A 576 -11.70 14.23 10.40
CA GLU A 576 -10.98 14.78 11.55
C GLU A 576 -9.54 14.27 11.70
N VAL A 577 -9.12 13.28 10.91
CA VAL A 577 -7.84 12.58 11.07
C VAL A 577 -6.86 12.92 9.95
N ASP A 578 -5.64 13.28 10.33
CA ASP A 578 -4.51 13.29 9.40
C ASP A 578 -3.97 11.85 9.23
N PRO A 579 -4.07 11.24 8.04
CA PRO A 579 -3.69 9.85 7.80
C PRO A 579 -2.18 9.60 7.94
N ASP A 580 -1.34 10.65 7.93
CA ASP A 580 0.12 10.54 8.14
C ASP A 580 0.54 10.67 9.61
N ARG A 581 -0.44 10.80 10.53
CA ARG A 581 -0.21 11.06 11.95
C ARG A 581 -0.99 10.10 12.85
N ILE A 582 -0.91 8.81 12.54
CA ILE A 582 -1.55 7.74 13.32
C ILE A 582 -0.53 7.08 14.26
N GLY A 583 -0.82 7.05 15.56
CA GLY A 583 -0.07 6.30 16.56
C GLY A 583 -0.87 5.12 17.13
N CYS A 584 -0.20 4.27 17.90
CA CYS A 584 -0.84 3.16 18.62
C CYS A 584 -0.31 3.10 20.06
N ILE A 585 -1.21 2.90 21.03
CA ILE A 585 -0.88 2.83 22.46
C ILE A 585 -1.66 1.69 23.11
N GLY A 586 -1.02 0.96 24.02
CA GLY A 586 -1.68 -0.08 24.78
C GLY A 586 -0.94 -0.52 26.02
N HIS A 587 -1.68 -1.18 26.93
CA HIS A 587 -1.16 -1.74 28.18
C HIS A 587 -1.39 -3.26 28.25
N SER A 588 -0.42 -4.03 28.75
CA SER A 588 -0.53 -5.49 28.93
C SER A 588 -0.90 -6.22 27.63
N LEU A 589 -2.10 -6.83 27.55
CA LEU A 589 -2.69 -7.34 26.29
C LEU A 589 -2.58 -6.32 25.15
N GLY A 590 -3.01 -5.08 25.42
CA GLY A 590 -2.89 -3.98 24.48
C GLY A 590 -1.45 -3.62 24.15
N GLY A 591 -0.54 -3.78 25.12
CA GLY A 591 0.88 -3.44 24.97
C GLY A 591 1.59 -4.32 23.94
N HIS A 592 1.42 -5.65 23.98
CA HIS A 592 1.94 -6.50 22.88
C HIS A 592 1.12 -6.36 21.61
N ASN A 593 -0.20 -6.16 21.71
CA ASN A 593 -1.03 -6.02 20.51
C ASN A 593 -0.65 -4.76 19.72
N THR A 594 -0.23 -3.68 20.39
CA THR A 594 0.38 -2.50 19.78
C THR A 594 1.63 -2.87 18.99
N LEU A 595 2.54 -3.67 19.57
CA LEU A 595 3.77 -4.09 18.90
C LEU A 595 3.50 -5.01 17.70
N PHE A 596 2.64 -6.01 17.86
CA PHE A 596 2.29 -6.92 16.76
C PHE A 596 1.58 -6.17 15.63
N THR A 597 0.61 -5.33 15.95
CA THR A 597 -0.09 -4.50 14.96
C THR A 597 0.90 -3.58 14.25
N ALA A 598 1.79 -2.89 14.98
CA ALA A 598 2.79 -2.03 14.37
C ALA A 598 3.76 -2.81 13.48
N ALA A 599 4.14 -4.05 13.82
CA ALA A 599 4.98 -4.87 12.96
C ALA A 599 4.31 -5.14 11.60
N PHE A 600 3.03 -5.51 11.59
CA PHE A 600 2.28 -5.82 10.37
C PHE A 600 1.75 -4.58 9.63
N ASP A 601 1.43 -3.49 10.32
CA ASP A 601 0.90 -2.25 9.74
C ASP A 601 1.89 -1.09 9.89
N SER A 602 2.48 -0.72 8.76
CA SER A 602 3.51 0.33 8.70
C SER A 602 2.94 1.75 8.66
N ARG A 603 1.61 1.91 8.64
CA ARG A 603 0.95 3.23 8.76
C ARG A 603 1.00 3.79 10.17
N ILE A 604 1.12 2.94 11.19
CA ILE A 604 1.38 3.38 12.56
C ILE A 604 2.76 4.05 12.59
N ARG A 605 2.82 5.35 12.84
CA ARG A 605 4.06 6.14 12.86
C ARG A 605 4.81 6.09 14.19
N ALA A 606 4.08 5.92 15.29
CA ALA A 606 4.65 5.85 16.64
C ALA A 606 3.89 4.85 17.51
N SER A 607 4.62 4.05 18.29
CA SER A 607 4.04 2.99 19.14
C SER A 607 4.40 3.20 20.61
N VAL A 608 3.42 3.11 21.51
CA VAL A 608 3.61 3.12 22.96
C VAL A 608 3.17 1.78 23.52
N THR A 609 4.12 1.03 24.10
CA THR A 609 3.85 -0.24 24.76
C THR A 609 4.11 -0.10 26.26
N SER A 610 3.08 -0.38 27.06
CA SER A 610 3.17 -0.39 28.52
C SER A 610 2.97 -1.80 29.05
N CYS A 611 3.95 -2.32 29.79
CA CYS A 611 3.93 -3.69 30.33
C CYS A 611 3.54 -4.73 29.27
N GLY A 612 4.03 -4.58 28.04
CA GLY A 612 3.51 -5.33 26.90
C GLY A 612 4.25 -6.62 26.59
N PHE A 613 5.54 -6.71 26.94
CA PHE A 613 6.39 -7.80 26.46
C PHE A 613 7.59 -8.05 27.36
N THR A 614 8.18 -9.22 27.21
CA THR A 614 9.57 -9.54 27.54
C THR A 614 10.05 -10.59 26.53
N ALA A 615 11.36 -10.82 26.41
CA ALA A 615 11.86 -11.88 25.55
C ALA A 615 11.24 -13.24 25.93
N PHE A 616 11.01 -14.13 24.96
CA PHE A 616 10.29 -15.37 25.25
C PHE A 616 10.99 -16.25 26.29
N HIS A 617 12.33 -16.32 26.29
CA HIS A 617 13.10 -17.03 27.33
C HIS A 617 13.02 -16.39 28.72
N HIS A 618 12.56 -15.14 28.83
CA HIS A 618 12.37 -14.39 30.08
C HIS A 618 10.91 -14.40 30.56
N TYR A 619 9.98 -14.86 29.72
CA TYR A 619 8.59 -14.97 30.12
C TYR A 619 8.39 -16.19 31.04
N TYR A 620 8.27 -15.96 32.35
CA TYR A 620 8.21 -17.01 33.39
C TYR A 620 9.27 -18.09 33.21
N GLU A 621 10.54 -17.67 33.08
CA GLU A 621 11.69 -18.58 32.84
C GLU A 621 11.53 -19.46 31.59
N GLY A 622 10.87 -18.93 30.56
CA GLY A 622 10.62 -19.61 29.28
C GLY A 622 9.31 -20.38 29.21
N ASN A 623 8.45 -20.29 30.23
CA ASN A 623 7.14 -20.94 30.23
C ASN A 623 6.11 -20.15 29.40
N LEU A 624 5.98 -20.49 28.12
CA LEU A 624 5.09 -19.81 27.18
C LEU A 624 3.60 -20.14 27.30
N ALA A 625 3.16 -20.90 28.31
CA ALA A 625 1.76 -21.33 28.43
C ALA A 625 0.74 -20.17 28.36
N GLY A 626 1.08 -19.01 28.93
CA GLY A 626 0.24 -17.80 28.90
C GLY A 626 -0.05 -17.25 27.50
N TRP A 627 0.77 -17.59 26.50
CA TRP A 627 0.62 -17.16 25.11
C TRP A 627 -0.19 -18.13 24.24
N THR A 628 -0.65 -19.26 24.78
CA THR A 628 -1.05 -20.43 23.95
C THR A 628 -2.55 -20.72 23.94
N SER A 629 -3.36 -19.94 24.65
CA SER A 629 -4.82 -20.09 24.51
C SER A 629 -5.27 -19.71 23.10
N ASP A 630 -6.46 -20.17 22.67
CA ASP A 630 -7.01 -19.88 21.34
C ASP A 630 -7.15 -18.38 21.06
N ARG A 631 -7.30 -17.56 22.11
CA ARG A 631 -7.31 -16.10 22.01
C ARG A 631 -5.97 -15.50 21.58
N TYR A 632 -4.86 -16.20 21.86
CA TYR A 632 -3.50 -15.75 21.60
C TYR A 632 -2.94 -16.57 20.45
N MET A 633 -1.88 -17.37 20.67
CA MET A 633 -1.11 -18.10 19.67
C MET A 633 -1.05 -19.61 20.00
N PRO A 634 -2.12 -20.39 19.74
CA PRO A 634 -2.16 -21.82 20.08
C PRO A 634 -1.07 -22.65 19.39
N ARG A 635 -0.57 -22.23 18.22
CA ARG A 635 0.50 -22.91 17.48
C ARG A 635 1.83 -22.96 18.25
N ILE A 636 2.08 -22.03 19.19
CA ILE A 636 3.22 -22.11 20.12
C ILE A 636 3.19 -23.43 20.91
N ARG A 637 2.01 -23.85 21.37
CA ARG A 637 1.82 -25.14 22.02
C ARG A 637 1.84 -26.27 21.00
N ASP A 638 1.03 -26.15 19.95
CA ASP A 638 0.69 -27.28 19.08
C ASP A 638 1.83 -27.67 18.12
N GLU A 639 2.61 -26.71 17.63
CA GLU A 639 3.68 -26.92 16.64
C GLU A 639 5.08 -26.81 17.27
N TYR A 640 5.24 -25.89 18.22
CA TYR A 640 6.52 -25.55 18.83
C TYR A 640 6.71 -26.13 20.24
N GLY A 641 5.69 -26.80 20.79
CA GLY A 641 5.78 -27.52 22.07
C GLY A 641 6.02 -26.64 23.28
N ASN A 642 5.61 -25.36 23.24
CA ASN A 642 5.90 -24.33 24.23
C ASN A 642 7.40 -24.06 24.46
N ASP A 643 8.28 -24.50 23.56
CA ASP A 643 9.71 -24.25 23.66
C ASP A 643 10.04 -22.89 23.03
N PRO A 644 10.46 -21.87 23.80
CA PRO A 644 10.81 -20.56 23.27
C PRO A 644 11.94 -20.60 22.22
N SER A 645 12.77 -21.64 22.23
CA SER A 645 13.85 -21.82 21.24
C SER A 645 13.36 -22.37 19.90
N ARG A 646 12.12 -22.86 19.84
CA ARG A 646 11.48 -23.38 18.62
C ARG A 646 10.45 -22.42 18.03
N VAL A 647 10.03 -21.40 18.78
CA VAL A 647 9.11 -20.38 18.27
C VAL A 647 9.83 -19.60 17.16
N PRO A 648 9.21 -19.43 15.97
CA PRO A 648 9.86 -18.87 14.78
C PRO A 648 10.04 -17.34 14.81
N PHE A 649 9.91 -16.72 15.98
CA PHE A 649 10.21 -15.32 16.23
C PHE A 649 10.39 -15.06 17.74
N ASP A 650 10.93 -13.89 18.12
CA ASP A 650 10.95 -13.36 19.49
C ASP A 650 10.72 -11.84 19.48
N PHE A 651 10.50 -11.20 20.63
CA PHE A 651 10.27 -9.76 20.75
C PHE A 651 11.46 -8.88 20.32
N TYR A 652 12.68 -9.43 20.29
CA TYR A 652 13.82 -8.79 19.62
C TYR A 652 13.48 -8.46 18.16
N GLU A 653 12.97 -9.46 17.44
CA GLU A 653 12.58 -9.34 16.05
C GLU A 653 11.32 -8.49 15.87
N VAL A 654 10.33 -8.61 16.77
CA VAL A 654 9.11 -7.77 16.69
C VAL A 654 9.45 -6.28 16.70
N LEU A 655 10.30 -5.84 17.64
CA LEU A 655 10.71 -4.43 17.69
C LEU A 655 11.59 -4.06 16.49
N ALA A 656 12.47 -4.95 16.02
CA ALA A 656 13.26 -4.72 14.81
C ALA A 656 12.40 -4.58 13.54
N ALA A 657 11.25 -5.27 13.45
CA ALA A 657 10.31 -5.15 12.33
C ALA A 657 9.50 -3.83 12.34
N ILE A 658 9.44 -3.15 13.49
CA ILE A 658 8.81 -1.83 13.62
C ILE A 658 9.77 -0.72 13.17
N ALA A 659 11.08 -0.93 13.34
CA ALA A 659 12.11 -0.01 12.89
C ALA A 659 11.94 0.33 11.39
N PRO A 660 12.23 1.58 10.97
CA PRO A 660 12.84 2.63 11.77
C PRO A 660 11.84 3.46 12.60
N ARG A 661 10.57 3.07 12.75
CA ARG A 661 9.60 3.90 13.46
C ARG A 661 9.88 3.95 14.96
N SER A 662 9.40 5.02 15.60
CA SER A 662 9.68 5.31 17.00
C SER A 662 8.82 4.46 17.95
N ILE A 663 9.42 4.02 19.07
CA ILE A 663 8.78 3.17 20.08
C ILE A 663 9.04 3.74 21.48
N PHE A 664 7.98 3.89 22.27
CA PHE A 664 8.05 4.18 23.70
C PHE A 664 7.72 2.93 24.50
N VAL A 665 8.58 2.55 25.44
CA VAL A 665 8.47 1.37 26.28
C VAL A 665 8.34 1.80 27.73
N ASN A 666 7.22 1.48 28.37
CA ASN A 666 7.10 1.47 29.83
C ASN A 666 7.20 0.01 30.32
N ALA A 667 8.25 -0.30 31.08
CA ALA A 667 8.51 -1.64 31.59
C ALA A 667 8.92 -1.58 33.08
N PRO A 668 7.94 -1.62 34.01
CA PRO A 668 8.19 -1.56 35.44
C PRO A 668 9.19 -2.61 35.94
N ILE A 669 9.94 -2.27 37.00
CA ILE A 669 10.99 -3.15 37.55
C ILE A 669 10.39 -4.35 38.29
N SER A 670 9.20 -4.19 38.90
CA SER A 670 8.52 -5.23 39.68
C SER A 670 7.35 -5.89 38.93
N ASP A 671 7.31 -5.78 37.59
CA ASP A 671 6.35 -6.50 36.77
C ASP A 671 6.63 -8.02 36.81
N ASN A 672 5.73 -8.77 37.43
CA ASN A 672 5.84 -10.23 37.57
C ASN A 672 5.46 -11.00 36.29
N ASN A 673 4.80 -10.35 35.33
CA ASN A 673 4.36 -10.99 34.09
C ASN A 673 5.40 -10.83 32.99
N PHE A 674 5.97 -9.62 32.89
CA PHE A 674 6.95 -9.27 31.88
C PHE A 674 8.26 -8.85 32.53
N GLU A 675 9.15 -9.84 32.71
CA GLU A 675 10.41 -9.62 33.40
C GLU A 675 11.22 -8.49 32.75
N ASN A 676 11.51 -7.45 33.53
CA ASN A 676 12.22 -6.25 33.10
C ASN A 676 13.59 -6.55 32.44
N SER A 677 14.30 -7.59 32.91
CA SER A 677 15.62 -7.94 32.41
C SER A 677 15.59 -8.37 30.94
N GLY A 678 14.54 -9.11 30.52
CA GLY A 678 14.33 -9.50 29.13
C GLY A 678 13.96 -8.30 28.25
N VAL A 679 13.17 -7.36 28.76
CA VAL A 679 12.86 -6.10 28.06
C VAL A 679 14.13 -5.31 27.77
N ARG A 680 15.00 -5.13 28.78
CA ARG A 680 16.26 -4.40 28.60
C ARG A 680 17.13 -5.01 27.52
N LYS A 681 17.24 -6.35 27.47
CA LYS A 681 18.00 -7.05 26.43
C LYS A 681 17.43 -6.77 25.03
N VAL A 682 16.11 -6.87 24.88
CA VAL A 682 15.42 -6.57 23.62
C VAL A 682 15.69 -5.13 23.18
N VAL A 683 15.50 -4.15 24.07
CA VAL A 683 15.72 -2.73 23.77
C VAL A 683 17.17 -2.47 23.34
N THR A 684 18.15 -2.98 24.09
CA THR A 684 19.58 -2.81 23.77
C THR A 684 19.94 -3.40 22.40
N GLU A 685 19.42 -4.56 22.06
CA GLU A 685 19.72 -5.21 20.78
C GLU A 685 19.13 -4.44 19.59
N VAL A 686 17.87 -4.01 19.70
CA VAL A 686 17.19 -3.31 18.58
C VAL A 686 17.77 -1.91 18.36
N GLU A 687 18.23 -1.22 19.41
CA GLU A 687 18.94 0.06 19.28
C GLU A 687 20.17 -0.02 18.35
N HIS A 688 20.82 -1.19 18.23
CA HIS A 688 21.91 -1.38 17.28
C HIS A 688 21.42 -1.39 15.82
N THR A 689 20.32 -2.09 15.56
CA THR A 689 19.72 -2.15 14.21
C THR A 689 19.15 -0.81 13.77
N GLN A 690 18.55 -0.05 14.69
CA GLN A 690 17.99 1.29 14.40
C GLN A 690 19.06 2.22 13.79
N LYS A 691 20.30 2.14 14.27
CA LYS A 691 21.42 3.00 13.81
C LYS A 691 21.77 2.82 12.33
N ILE A 692 21.49 1.66 11.74
CA ILE A 692 21.78 1.36 10.32
C ILE A 692 20.89 2.21 9.40
N TYR A 693 19.71 2.64 9.85
CA TYR A 693 18.84 3.55 9.12
C TYR A 693 19.36 5.00 9.06
N GLY A 694 20.42 5.34 9.81
CA GLY A 694 21.02 6.67 9.79
C GLY A 694 20.03 7.77 10.17
N GLU A 695 19.88 8.78 9.31
CA GLU A 695 18.95 9.91 9.54
C GLU A 695 17.47 9.50 9.61
N GLN A 696 17.12 8.32 9.10
CA GLN A 696 15.76 7.81 9.12
C GLN A 696 15.43 7.06 10.41
N ALA A 697 16.42 6.80 11.26
CA ALA A 697 16.25 6.09 12.51
C ALA A 697 15.30 6.86 13.46
N GLY A 698 14.16 6.26 13.79
CA GLY A 698 13.29 6.72 14.85
C GLY A 698 13.89 6.47 16.23
N VAL A 699 13.17 6.90 17.26
CA VAL A 699 13.65 6.91 18.64
C VAL A 699 13.02 5.76 19.42
N ILE A 700 13.86 4.95 20.08
CA ILE A 700 13.42 4.02 21.13
C ILE A 700 13.61 4.73 22.47
N THR A 701 12.52 4.94 23.21
CA THR A 701 12.54 5.53 24.55
C THR A 701 12.04 4.50 25.55
N ALA A 702 12.85 4.10 26.51
CA ALA A 702 12.47 3.12 27.53
C ALA A 702 12.46 3.73 28.94
N ARG A 703 11.42 3.42 29.71
CA ARG A 703 11.25 3.81 31.12
C ARG A 703 11.01 2.58 31.97
N TYR A 704 11.62 2.57 33.15
CA TYR A 704 11.64 1.43 34.06
C TYR A 704 11.23 1.86 35.47
N PRO A 705 9.97 2.24 35.69
CA PRO A 705 9.54 2.76 36.98
C PRO A 705 9.59 1.69 38.09
N GLU A 706 9.80 2.14 39.33
CA GLU A 706 9.73 1.30 40.53
C GLU A 706 8.27 1.06 40.93
N CYS A 707 7.58 0.20 40.17
CA CYS A 707 6.21 -0.24 40.45
C CYS A 707 5.98 -1.66 39.91
N ASP A 708 4.81 -2.22 40.21
CA ASP A 708 4.36 -3.53 39.71
C ASP A 708 3.87 -3.41 38.25
N HIS A 709 2.94 -4.27 37.81
CA HIS A 709 2.37 -4.27 36.46
C HIS A 709 1.44 -3.07 36.22
N ASP A 710 2.02 -1.89 35.99
CA ASP A 710 1.29 -0.61 35.98
C ASP A 710 1.78 0.41 34.93
N PHE A 711 0.98 1.46 34.68
CA PHE A 711 1.33 2.60 33.84
C PHE A 711 1.25 3.93 34.61
N PRO A 712 2.30 4.29 35.38
CA PRO A 712 2.26 5.46 36.27
C PRO A 712 2.05 6.79 35.55
N ASP A 713 1.39 7.73 36.23
CA ASP A 713 1.00 9.04 35.67
C ASP A 713 2.18 9.83 35.08
N GLU A 714 3.33 9.84 35.74
CA GLU A 714 4.52 10.56 35.25
C GLU A 714 5.03 9.98 33.92
N VAL A 715 5.14 8.65 33.84
CA VAL A 715 5.58 7.96 32.63
C VAL A 715 4.53 8.09 31.52
N ARG A 716 3.25 8.08 31.88
CA ARG A 716 2.14 8.23 30.95
C ARG A 716 2.08 9.64 30.36
N ALA A 717 2.24 10.68 31.19
CA ALA A 717 2.35 12.05 30.75
C ALA A 717 3.57 12.27 29.82
N GLU A 718 4.71 11.65 30.14
CA GLU A 718 5.88 11.65 29.27
C GLU A 718 5.59 10.98 27.91
N ALA A 719 4.94 9.82 27.91
CA ALA A 719 4.56 9.11 26.68
C ALA A 719 3.64 9.97 25.79
N TYR A 720 2.73 10.75 26.37
CA TYR A 720 1.86 11.65 25.62
C TYR A 720 2.61 12.83 25.00
N GLN A 721 3.55 13.41 25.74
CA GLN A 721 4.40 14.46 25.21
C GLN A 721 5.27 13.93 24.07
N TRP A 722 5.84 12.74 24.25
CA TRP A 722 6.60 12.03 23.22
C TRP A 722 5.73 11.75 21.98
N LEU A 723 4.49 11.28 22.14
CA LEU A 723 3.57 11.06 21.03
C LEU A 723 3.29 12.35 20.24
N LYS A 724 3.10 13.48 20.92
CA LYS A 724 2.93 14.80 20.28
C LYS A 724 4.15 15.19 19.44
N GLU A 725 5.34 14.80 19.85
CA GLU A 725 6.58 15.08 19.11
C GLU A 725 6.76 14.13 17.91
N GLN A 726 6.48 12.84 18.08
CA GLN A 726 6.65 11.85 17.01
C GLN A 726 5.57 11.98 15.91
N LEU A 727 4.38 12.46 16.28
CA LEU A 727 3.25 12.67 15.39
C LEU A 727 3.07 14.15 15.02
N GLN A 728 4.14 14.95 15.01
CA GLN A 728 4.12 16.31 14.46
C GLN A 728 4.27 16.36 12.94
#